data_AF-A0A9P7VHR9-F1
#
_entry.id   AF-A0A9P7VHR9-F1
#
_cell.length_a   1.000
_cell.length_b   1.000
_cell.length_c   1.000
_cell.angle_alpha   90.00
_cell.angle_beta   90.00
_cell.angle_gamma   90.00
#
_symmetry.space_group_name_H-M   'P 1'
#
loop_
_entity.id
_entity.type
_entity.pdbx_description
1 polymer ?
#
loop_
_entity_poly.entity_id
_entity_poly.type
_entity_poly.pdbx_seq_one_letter_code
_entity_poly.pdbx_strand_id
1 'polypeptide(L)'
;MDVVKAVETYITKLVSKPSAMKVLLLDSHTTPIVSLASTQSILLSHQVYLTDRIDNKKRDRMPHMKCVCFLQATEESLEALQVELRGPKYSEYYLYFTNILSKSNIELLAKVDEYEVVREVQEYFADYAPLLPSLFSLNHTPSPSKPLYGSTPNAWHPDALERSMQGITAVLLSLKKKPVIRYEKMSGMAKKLAVEIQHRIQSESTLFEFRLTQVPPLLLILDRRNDPVTPLLSQWTYQAMVHELLGIQNGRVNLSMVPDIRPELSEITLTTSTDPFFQAHYLATFGDLGSSLKNYVQSYQSRSMAQSPSSINSIADMKRFVEEYPEFRKLGGNVSKHVALVGELSRLVGRDKLLEVGEIEQGLATSAGTDFKSVHDLIANKGIPPWNKLRLVILYALRYQKTQTANIATLINLLLANGVSREEARLVYVFLNVAGSDQRQDDLFSTESLLAKGRSALKGLKGVENVYTQHTPHLSGTLENVFRGRLKETSYPFLENPGPNASLQRPQDVIIFMIGGTTYEEARTVTLLNQPPSTPSGVRLLLGGTCVHNSSTYLEMIKSAAESFPASVYEPPPESASNAPALNLNLGGVNTTDDVKVKTRTGAFLTILSAAIILAFSTMEFIDYRRVYTDTSIVVDKSRGEKLTVNMNVTFPRVPCYLLSVDVMDISGETQRDLSHNIVKARLDKKGKPIPNSFSAELRNDIDKMNEQTSGDYCGSCYGGLEPKSGCCNTCEEVRTAYVNRGWSFTNPDAIEQCKSEGWADKLREQADEGCNVSGRIRVNKVIGNIHLSPGRSFQTSGRNVYDLVPYLKDDGNRHDFSHTIHQFSFEGDDEYDIFKAASGREMKQRLGLVHNPLDGAAGRTNKAQYMFQYFLKVVSTQFRTLDGKTVRYIYPTGVHVQHGVTGVPGAFFNFEISPILVVHSDTRQSFAHFLTSTCAIVGGVLTVASILDSVLFVTTRALKKTGVNHVNGNSVGYGGGKLM
;
A
#
# COMPACT_ATOMS: atom_id res chain seq x y z
N MET A 1 5.92 -17.58 18.20
CA MET A 1 6.32 -16.21 18.59
C MET A 1 6.53 -15.39 17.32
N ASP A 2 5.50 -15.32 16.46
CA ASP A 2 5.53 -14.53 15.22
C ASP A 2 4.19 -13.80 15.15
N VAL A 3 4.21 -12.50 15.43
CA VAL A 3 2.99 -11.70 15.54
C VAL A 3 2.38 -11.38 14.18
N VAL A 4 3.19 -11.31 13.13
CA VAL A 4 2.73 -11.09 11.75
C VAL A 4 1.92 -12.28 11.30
N LYS A 5 2.46 -13.50 11.43
CA LYS A 5 1.74 -14.73 11.08
C LYS A 5 0.47 -14.95 11.89
N ALA A 6 0.47 -14.56 13.17
CA ALA A 6 -0.70 -14.68 14.01
C ALA A 6 -1.86 -13.81 13.48
N VAL A 7 -1.58 -12.55 13.14
CA VAL A 7 -2.58 -11.63 12.58
C VAL A 7 -2.97 -12.03 11.16
N GLU A 8 -2.03 -12.43 10.30
CA GLU A 8 -2.29 -12.99 8.98
C GLU A 8 -3.28 -14.16 9.06
N THR A 9 -3.07 -15.08 10.00
CA THR A 9 -3.97 -16.23 10.20
C THR A 9 -5.39 -15.81 10.57
N TYR A 10 -5.55 -14.80 11.44
CA TYR A 10 -6.87 -14.26 11.77
C TYR A 10 -7.52 -13.60 10.54
N ILE A 11 -6.77 -12.80 9.78
CA ILE A 11 -7.28 -12.14 8.57
C ILE A 11 -7.66 -13.16 7.51
N THR A 12 -6.86 -14.19 7.26
CA THR A 12 -7.23 -15.24 6.32
C THR A 12 -8.51 -15.94 6.76
N LYS A 13 -8.68 -16.24 8.06
CA LYS A 13 -9.91 -16.88 8.55
C LYS A 13 -11.15 -15.99 8.41
N LEU A 14 -11.06 -14.71 8.78
CA LEU A 14 -12.21 -13.79 8.70
C LEU A 14 -12.69 -13.62 7.25
N VAL A 15 -11.77 -13.54 6.28
CA VAL A 15 -12.15 -13.39 4.87
C VAL A 15 -12.52 -14.72 4.21
N SER A 16 -12.06 -15.87 4.71
CA SER A 16 -12.33 -17.16 4.06
C SER A 16 -13.74 -17.69 4.32
N LYS A 17 -14.35 -17.31 5.45
CA LYS A 17 -15.60 -17.95 5.89
C LYS A 17 -16.81 -17.69 4.99
N PRO A 18 -17.12 -16.45 4.57
CA PRO A 18 -18.20 -16.24 3.62
C PRO A 18 -17.72 -16.62 2.21
N SER A 19 -18.31 -17.63 1.56
CA SER A 19 -17.93 -18.08 0.21
C SER A 19 -18.63 -17.29 -0.91
N ALA A 20 -18.57 -15.96 -0.88
CA ALA A 20 -19.24 -15.08 -1.84
C ALA A 20 -18.50 -13.76 -2.04
N MET A 21 -19.06 -12.83 -2.83
CA MET A 21 -18.53 -11.47 -2.94
C MET A 21 -18.62 -10.74 -1.60
N LYS A 22 -17.49 -10.23 -1.12
CA LYS A 22 -17.35 -9.62 0.21
C LYS A 22 -16.96 -8.14 0.13
N VAL A 23 -17.52 -7.36 1.07
CA VAL A 23 -17.00 -6.06 1.49
C VAL A 23 -16.34 -6.25 2.86
N LEU A 24 -15.12 -5.73 3.03
CA LEU A 24 -14.45 -5.67 4.33
C LEU A 24 -14.62 -4.26 4.92
N LEU A 25 -15.37 -4.17 6.02
CA LEU A 25 -15.52 -2.94 6.79
C LEU A 25 -14.57 -2.93 7.99
N LEU A 26 -13.79 -1.86 8.07
CA LEU A 26 -12.79 -1.63 9.10
C LEU A 26 -13.10 -0.34 9.87
N ASP A 27 -12.42 -0.10 10.97
CA ASP A 27 -12.41 1.21 11.63
C ASP A 27 -11.02 1.85 11.58
N SER A 28 -10.86 2.97 12.27
CA SER A 28 -9.58 3.68 12.32
C SER A 28 -8.44 2.86 12.93
N HIS A 29 -8.77 1.91 13.82
CA HIS A 29 -7.82 1.08 14.53
C HIS A 29 -7.44 -0.19 13.74
N THR A 30 -8.43 -0.87 13.16
CA THR A 30 -8.23 -2.11 12.42
C THR A 30 -7.68 -1.89 11.01
N THR A 31 -7.89 -0.72 10.41
CA THR A 31 -7.35 -0.39 9.08
C THR A 31 -5.82 -0.54 9.00
N PRO A 32 -5.03 0.07 9.90
CA PRO A 32 -3.58 -0.19 9.98
C PRO A 32 -3.19 -1.65 10.16
N ILE A 33 -3.92 -2.38 11.01
CA ILE A 33 -3.60 -3.78 11.35
C ILE A 33 -3.74 -4.66 10.11
N VAL A 34 -4.85 -4.52 9.38
CA VAL A 34 -5.08 -5.25 8.13
C VAL A 34 -4.08 -4.83 7.06
N SER A 35 -3.76 -3.53 6.97
CA SER A 35 -2.81 -3.00 5.98
C SER A 35 -1.39 -3.54 6.16
N LEU A 36 -0.98 -3.83 7.40
CA LEU A 36 0.34 -4.38 7.73
C LEU A 36 0.42 -5.90 7.50
N ALA A 37 -0.69 -6.61 7.67
CA ALA A 37 -0.72 -8.06 7.61
C ALA A 37 -1.21 -8.63 6.27
N SER A 38 -1.94 -7.87 5.44
CA SER A 38 -2.44 -8.38 4.16
C SER A 38 -2.35 -7.32 3.06
N THR A 39 -2.08 -7.77 1.84
CA THR A 39 -2.12 -6.93 0.64
C THR A 39 -3.52 -6.95 0.02
N GLN A 40 -3.83 -5.93 -0.80
CA GLN A 40 -5.08 -5.91 -1.57
C GLN A 40 -5.21 -7.14 -2.50
N SER A 41 -4.09 -7.61 -3.07
CA SER A 41 -4.08 -8.82 -3.90
C SER A 41 -4.49 -10.08 -3.13
N ILE A 42 -4.05 -10.22 -1.87
CA ILE A 42 -4.44 -11.34 -0.99
C ILE A 42 -5.91 -11.23 -0.58
N LEU A 43 -6.40 -10.02 -0.28
CA LEU A 43 -7.82 -9.81 0.03
C LEU A 43 -8.70 -10.15 -1.19
N LEU A 44 -8.28 -9.72 -2.38
CA LEU A 44 -8.99 -9.98 -3.63
C LEU A 44 -9.02 -11.48 -3.99
N SER A 45 -7.94 -12.22 -3.73
CA SER A 45 -7.93 -13.68 -3.95
C SER A 45 -8.93 -14.42 -3.05
N HIS A 46 -9.33 -13.82 -1.93
CA HIS A 46 -10.41 -14.28 -1.06
C HIS A 46 -11.75 -13.59 -1.36
N GLN A 47 -11.96 -13.06 -2.57
CA GLN A 47 -13.22 -12.45 -3.01
C GLN A 47 -13.65 -11.20 -2.19
N VAL A 48 -12.72 -10.53 -1.52
CA VAL A 48 -12.95 -9.20 -0.93
C VAL A 48 -12.71 -8.16 -2.02
N TYR A 49 -13.79 -7.61 -2.58
CA TYR A 49 -13.71 -6.67 -3.71
C TYR A 49 -13.64 -5.22 -3.27
N LEU A 50 -14.17 -4.91 -2.08
CA LEU A 50 -14.21 -3.56 -1.54
C LEU A 50 -13.74 -3.58 -0.09
N THR A 51 -12.91 -2.62 0.26
CA THR A 51 -12.51 -2.31 1.63
C THR A 51 -12.92 -0.88 1.92
N ASP A 52 -13.70 -0.66 2.97
CA ASP A 52 -14.15 0.68 3.36
C ASP A 52 -14.16 0.79 4.89
N ARG A 53 -14.39 1.99 5.42
CA ARG A 53 -14.52 2.20 6.85
C ARG A 53 -15.98 2.25 7.30
N ILE A 54 -16.25 1.74 8.50
CA ILE A 54 -17.59 1.72 9.09
C ILE A 54 -18.13 3.14 9.32
N ASP A 55 -17.25 4.08 9.66
CA ASP A 55 -17.56 5.49 9.89
C ASP A 55 -17.78 6.31 8.60
N ASN A 56 -17.51 5.72 7.43
CA ASN A 56 -17.87 6.31 6.15
C ASN A 56 -19.39 6.25 5.93
N LYS A 57 -20.07 7.38 6.20
CA LYS A 57 -21.52 7.50 6.01
C LYS A 57 -21.96 7.47 4.54
N LYS A 58 -21.07 7.73 3.59
CA LYS A 58 -21.35 7.80 2.14
C LYS A 58 -21.31 6.45 1.42
N ARG A 59 -21.21 5.33 2.16
CA ARG A 59 -21.24 3.98 1.58
C ARG A 59 -22.55 3.70 0.82
N ASP A 60 -22.45 3.20 -0.40
CA ASP A 60 -23.60 2.80 -1.22
C ASP A 60 -24.25 1.52 -0.70
N ARG A 61 -25.57 1.38 -0.93
CA ARG A 61 -26.31 0.14 -0.63
C ARG A 61 -26.01 -0.91 -1.70
N MET A 62 -25.52 -2.08 -1.28
CA MET A 62 -25.10 -3.19 -2.15
C MET A 62 -25.60 -4.52 -1.58
N PRO A 63 -26.90 -4.83 -1.70
CA PRO A 63 -27.51 -5.98 -1.03
C PRO A 63 -27.01 -7.33 -1.55
N HIS A 64 -26.44 -7.39 -2.75
CA HIS A 64 -25.86 -8.61 -3.33
C HIS A 64 -24.49 -8.99 -2.73
N MET A 65 -23.89 -8.13 -1.89
CA MET A 65 -22.61 -8.39 -1.23
C MET A 65 -22.81 -8.81 0.22
N LYS A 66 -21.91 -9.66 0.71
CA LYS A 66 -21.78 -9.98 2.14
C LYS A 66 -20.79 -9.01 2.79
N CYS A 67 -21.01 -8.66 4.04
CA CYS A 67 -20.17 -7.76 4.79
C CYS A 67 -19.39 -8.51 5.86
N VAL A 68 -18.07 -8.33 5.85
CA VAL A 68 -17.18 -8.75 6.93
C VAL A 68 -16.77 -7.50 7.68
N CYS A 69 -17.23 -7.35 8.92
CA CYS A 69 -16.82 -6.25 9.80
C CYS A 69 -15.67 -6.74 10.67
N PHE A 70 -14.53 -6.06 10.64
CA PHE A 70 -13.44 -6.30 11.59
C PHE A 70 -13.14 -4.99 12.33
N LEU A 71 -13.63 -4.90 13.57
CA LEU A 71 -13.74 -3.65 14.32
C LEU A 71 -13.16 -3.78 15.73
N GLN A 72 -12.68 -2.69 16.28
CA GLN A 72 -12.42 -2.56 17.70
C GLN A 72 -13.75 -2.40 18.44
N ALA A 73 -13.87 -2.98 19.64
CA ALA A 73 -15.07 -2.88 20.47
C ALA A 73 -15.15 -1.53 21.23
N THR A 74 -14.86 -0.41 20.57
CA THR A 74 -15.03 0.94 21.15
C THR A 74 -16.45 1.42 21.01
N GLU A 75 -16.83 2.41 21.81
CA GLU A 75 -18.16 3.03 21.75
C GLU A 75 -18.45 3.58 20.35
N GLU A 76 -17.49 4.25 19.70
CA GLU A 76 -17.68 4.84 18.37
C GLU A 76 -17.90 3.77 17.28
N SER A 77 -17.13 2.68 17.32
CA SER A 77 -17.27 1.57 16.38
C SER A 77 -18.59 0.82 16.58
N LEU A 78 -19.01 0.64 17.83
CA LEU A 78 -20.29 0.00 18.18
C LEU A 78 -21.49 0.87 17.79
N GLU A 79 -21.42 2.19 17.99
CA GLU A 79 -22.45 3.12 17.53
C GLU A 79 -22.57 3.12 16.00
N ALA A 80 -21.44 3.18 15.28
CA ALA A 80 -21.42 3.12 13.83
C ALA A 80 -22.00 1.80 13.31
N LEU A 81 -21.71 0.68 13.99
CA LEU A 81 -22.28 -0.62 13.67
C LEU A 81 -23.78 -0.69 13.96
N GLN A 82 -24.26 -0.11 15.07
CA GLN A 82 -25.69 -0.02 15.34
C GLN A 82 -26.42 0.76 14.25
N VAL A 83 -25.87 1.90 13.81
CA VAL A 83 -26.45 2.68 12.70
C VAL A 83 -26.49 1.85 11.41
N GLU A 84 -25.44 1.07 11.15
CA GLU A 84 -25.38 0.17 10.00
C GLU A 84 -26.45 -0.93 10.06
N LEU A 85 -26.64 -1.58 11.22
CA LEU A 85 -27.60 -2.68 11.39
C LEU A 85 -29.06 -2.21 11.40
N ARG A 86 -29.35 -0.97 11.83
CA ARG A 86 -30.70 -0.36 11.67
C ARG A 86 -31.09 -0.14 10.21
N GLY A 87 -30.11 -0.01 9.31
CA GLY A 87 -30.33 0.27 7.90
C GLY A 87 -29.34 -0.50 7.04
N PRO A 88 -29.43 -1.84 6.99
CA PRO A 88 -28.38 -2.68 6.45
C PRO A 88 -28.16 -2.41 4.96
N LYS A 89 -26.90 -2.10 4.62
CA LYS A 89 -26.45 -1.85 3.26
C LYS A 89 -26.13 -3.13 2.49
N TYR A 90 -25.87 -4.22 3.19
CA TYR A 90 -25.46 -5.52 2.65
C TYR A 90 -26.45 -6.62 3.05
N SER A 91 -26.39 -7.80 2.42
CA SER A 91 -27.34 -8.90 2.71
C SER A 91 -27.06 -9.64 4.00
N GLU A 92 -25.80 -9.80 4.37
CA GLU A 92 -25.36 -10.56 5.54
C GLU A 92 -24.15 -9.90 6.18
N TYR A 93 -24.06 -9.98 7.51
CA TYR A 93 -22.97 -9.41 8.29
C TYR A 93 -22.27 -10.48 9.13
N TYR A 94 -20.94 -10.48 9.04
CA TYR A 94 -20.05 -11.29 9.86
C TYR A 94 -19.24 -10.33 10.72
N LEU A 95 -19.53 -10.32 12.02
CA LEU A 95 -18.99 -9.35 12.97
C LEU A 95 -17.78 -9.96 13.69
N TYR A 96 -16.61 -9.38 13.48
CA TYR A 96 -15.37 -9.78 14.13
C TYR A 96 -14.85 -8.61 14.97
N PHE A 97 -14.61 -8.86 16.26
CA PHE A 97 -14.08 -7.86 17.19
C PHE A 97 -12.63 -8.13 17.55
N THR A 98 -11.81 -7.08 17.70
CA THR A 98 -10.38 -7.21 18.02
C THR A 98 -10.11 -7.69 19.45
N ASN A 99 -11.09 -7.58 20.36
CA ASN A 99 -10.95 -7.90 21.78
C ASN A 99 -12.27 -8.46 22.34
N ILE A 100 -12.26 -8.76 23.65
CA ILE A 100 -13.41 -9.31 24.38
C ILE A 100 -14.59 -8.35 24.31
N LEU A 101 -15.76 -8.87 23.94
CA LEU A 101 -17.00 -8.12 23.85
C LEU A 101 -17.87 -8.37 25.09
N SER A 102 -18.38 -7.30 25.71
CA SER A 102 -19.26 -7.45 26.87
C SER A 102 -20.62 -8.01 26.47
N LYS A 103 -21.27 -8.76 27.38
CA LYS A 103 -22.62 -9.31 27.16
C LYS A 103 -23.65 -8.21 26.85
N SER A 104 -23.55 -7.07 27.51
CA SER A 104 -24.42 -5.91 27.26
C SER A 104 -24.28 -5.38 25.83
N ASN A 105 -23.07 -5.36 25.28
CA ASN A 105 -22.84 -4.91 23.90
C ASN A 105 -23.41 -5.93 22.89
N ILE A 106 -23.31 -7.23 23.18
CA ILE A 106 -23.93 -8.28 22.37
C ILE A 106 -25.45 -8.14 22.37
N GLU A 107 -26.07 -7.97 23.54
CA GLU A 107 -27.51 -7.77 23.68
C GLU A 107 -28.00 -6.51 22.95
N LEU A 108 -27.21 -5.43 23.01
CA LEU A 108 -27.52 -4.19 22.29
C LEU A 108 -27.48 -4.38 20.77
N LEU A 109 -26.45 -5.05 20.24
CA LEU A 109 -26.36 -5.34 18.80
C LEU A 109 -27.49 -6.28 18.36
N ALA A 110 -27.82 -7.29 19.15
CA ALA A 110 -28.92 -8.21 18.88
C ALA A 110 -30.28 -7.48 18.85
N LYS A 111 -30.51 -6.53 19.75
CA LYS A 111 -31.73 -5.70 19.75
C LYS A 111 -31.86 -4.81 18.51
N VAL A 112 -30.73 -4.39 17.95
CA VAL A 112 -30.69 -3.44 16.83
C VAL A 112 -30.78 -4.15 15.46
N ASP A 113 -30.42 -5.43 15.37
CA ASP A 113 -30.51 -6.23 14.16
C ASP A 113 -31.95 -6.70 13.86
N GLU A 114 -32.87 -5.74 13.63
CA GLU A 114 -34.27 -6.02 13.32
C GLU A 114 -34.48 -6.80 12.00
N TYR A 115 -33.46 -6.80 11.12
CA TYR A 115 -33.48 -7.48 9.82
C TYR A 115 -32.83 -8.87 9.86
N GLU A 116 -32.33 -9.31 11.02
CA GLU A 116 -31.68 -10.61 11.24
C GLU A 116 -30.57 -10.91 10.21
N VAL A 117 -29.79 -9.88 9.86
CA VAL A 117 -28.73 -9.97 8.84
C VAL A 117 -27.41 -10.44 9.41
N VAL A 118 -27.21 -10.37 10.74
CA VAL A 118 -26.00 -10.87 11.38
C VAL A 118 -26.00 -12.39 11.38
N ARG A 119 -24.99 -12.98 10.74
CA ARG A 119 -24.81 -14.44 10.66
C ARG A 119 -23.84 -14.98 11.70
N GLU A 120 -22.97 -14.12 12.21
CA GLU A 120 -21.88 -14.54 13.09
C GLU A 120 -21.31 -13.36 13.87
N VAL A 121 -20.95 -13.64 15.12
CA VAL A 121 -20.17 -12.75 15.99
C VAL A 121 -19.00 -13.55 16.54
N GLN A 122 -17.78 -13.08 16.33
CA GLN A 122 -16.55 -13.71 16.83
C GLN A 122 -15.54 -12.68 17.34
N GLU A 123 -14.70 -13.13 18.26
CA GLU A 123 -13.59 -12.36 18.80
C GLU A 123 -12.29 -12.88 18.18
N TYR A 124 -11.58 -12.02 17.44
CA TYR A 124 -10.26 -12.28 16.90
C TYR A 124 -9.28 -11.29 17.49
N PHE A 125 -8.41 -11.81 18.37
CA PHE A 125 -7.46 -11.07 19.18
C PHE A 125 -6.26 -10.48 18.39
N ALA A 126 -6.57 -9.74 17.32
CA ALA A 126 -5.64 -8.96 16.51
C ALA A 126 -5.82 -7.46 16.82
N ASP A 127 -5.49 -7.07 18.06
CA ASP A 127 -5.66 -5.72 18.61
C ASP A 127 -4.34 -4.94 18.73
N TYR A 128 -3.42 -5.20 17.81
CA TYR A 128 -2.08 -4.61 17.76
C TYR A 128 -1.58 -4.59 16.32
N ALA A 129 -0.70 -3.64 15.99
CA ALA A 129 -0.04 -3.53 14.69
C ALA A 129 1.18 -4.48 14.62
N PRO A 130 1.18 -5.49 13.73
CA PRO A 130 2.30 -6.41 13.58
C PRO A 130 3.37 -5.85 12.64
N LEU A 131 4.34 -5.10 13.18
CA LEU A 131 5.32 -4.37 12.37
C LEU A 131 6.43 -5.26 11.80
N LEU A 132 6.95 -6.20 12.60
CA LEU A 132 7.92 -7.23 12.20
C LEU A 132 7.56 -8.55 12.91
N PRO A 133 8.09 -9.71 12.48
CA PRO A 133 7.81 -10.99 13.16
C PRO A 133 8.05 -10.96 14.67
N SER A 134 9.05 -10.20 15.13
CA SER A 134 9.40 -9.99 16.55
C SER A 134 9.17 -8.57 17.05
N LEU A 135 8.33 -7.75 16.38
CA LEU A 135 7.96 -6.40 16.81
C LEU A 135 6.47 -6.12 16.61
N PHE A 136 5.77 -5.71 17.68
CA PHE A 136 4.42 -5.17 17.59
C PHE A 136 4.29 -3.78 18.24
N SER A 137 3.25 -3.05 17.85
CA SER A 137 2.91 -1.73 18.41
C SER A 137 1.42 -1.69 18.74
N LEU A 138 1.05 -1.02 19.83
CA LEU A 138 -0.37 -0.77 20.13
C LEU A 138 -0.96 0.41 19.35
N ASN A 139 -0.11 1.12 18.58
CA ASN A 139 -0.43 2.34 17.84
C ASN A 139 -1.03 3.44 18.72
N HIS A 140 -0.65 3.45 19.99
CA HIS A 140 -0.94 4.51 20.95
C HIS A 140 0.26 5.45 21.01
N THR A 141 0.39 6.31 20.00
CA THR A 141 1.38 7.40 20.02
C THR A 141 0.81 8.52 20.89
N PRO A 142 1.45 8.86 22.02
CA PRO A 142 0.89 9.83 22.95
C PRO A 142 0.76 11.22 22.31
N SER A 143 -0.38 11.86 22.55
CA SER A 143 -0.70 13.21 22.10
C SER A 143 -1.53 13.92 23.17
N PRO A 144 -1.73 15.25 23.09
CA PRO A 144 -2.62 15.96 24.03
C PRO A 144 -4.04 15.38 24.09
N SER A 145 -4.52 14.82 22.98
CA SER A 145 -5.84 14.16 22.89
C SER A 145 -5.83 12.69 23.29
N LYS A 146 -4.66 12.05 23.41
CA LYS A 146 -4.48 10.65 23.79
C LYS A 146 -3.27 10.53 24.73
N PRO A 147 -3.36 11.05 25.97
CA PRO A 147 -2.23 11.08 26.88
C PRO A 147 -1.90 9.68 27.40
N LEU A 148 -0.60 9.40 27.57
CA LEU A 148 -0.13 8.17 28.22
C LEU A 148 -0.10 8.30 29.74
N TYR A 149 0.42 9.44 30.21
CA TYR A 149 0.61 9.74 31.63
C TYR A 149 -0.61 10.45 32.21
N GLY A 150 -0.85 10.22 33.50
CA GLY A 150 -1.80 11.00 34.29
C GLY A 150 -1.17 12.32 34.78
N SER A 151 -1.43 12.66 36.04
CA SER A 151 -0.90 13.87 36.68
C SER A 151 0.54 13.78 37.18
N THR A 152 1.16 12.59 37.11
CA THR A 152 2.55 12.39 37.53
C THR A 152 3.26 11.42 36.59
N PRO A 153 4.61 11.43 36.54
CA PRO A 153 5.38 10.50 35.72
C PRO A 153 5.14 9.02 36.01
N ASN A 154 4.66 8.68 37.21
CA ASN A 154 4.41 7.30 37.66
C ASN A 154 2.93 6.88 37.60
N ALA A 155 2.05 7.73 37.08
CA ALA A 155 0.62 7.47 36.99
C ALA A 155 0.19 7.28 35.54
N TRP A 156 -0.63 6.25 35.30
CA TRP A 156 -1.29 6.06 34.01
C TRP A 156 -2.43 7.04 33.81
N HIS A 157 -2.64 7.47 32.57
CA HIS A 157 -3.96 7.88 32.14
C HIS A 157 -4.89 6.64 32.07
N PRO A 158 -6.14 6.69 32.57
CA PRO A 158 -7.04 5.53 32.60
C PRO A 158 -7.22 4.84 31.25
N ASP A 159 -7.51 5.60 30.20
CA ASP A 159 -7.74 5.05 28.85
C ASP A 159 -6.48 4.40 28.26
N ALA A 160 -5.30 4.94 28.56
CA ALA A 160 -4.04 4.39 28.08
C ALA A 160 -3.68 3.08 28.79
N LEU A 161 -4.03 2.95 30.08
CA LEU A 161 -3.89 1.70 30.83
C LEU A 161 -4.80 0.61 30.26
N GLU A 162 -6.09 0.92 30.08
CA GLU A 162 -7.06 -0.02 29.51
C GLU A 162 -6.63 -0.46 28.10
N ARG A 163 -6.26 0.49 27.24
CA ARG A 163 -5.74 0.20 25.89
C ARG A 163 -4.52 -0.71 25.92
N SER A 164 -3.59 -0.48 26.85
CA SER A 164 -2.36 -1.27 26.99
C SER A 164 -2.65 -2.69 27.46
N MET A 165 -3.53 -2.84 28.45
CA MET A 165 -3.96 -4.16 28.93
C MET A 165 -4.68 -4.94 27.83
N GLN A 166 -5.61 -4.31 27.10
CA GLN A 166 -6.34 -4.92 25.98
C GLN A 166 -5.38 -5.42 24.90
N GLY A 167 -4.43 -4.58 24.48
CA GLY A 167 -3.46 -4.93 23.44
C GLY A 167 -2.53 -6.08 23.85
N ILE A 168 -2.01 -6.07 25.08
CA ILE A 168 -1.15 -7.16 25.57
C ILE A 168 -1.94 -8.45 25.71
N THR A 169 -3.17 -8.39 26.24
CA THR A 169 -4.08 -9.55 26.32
C THR A 169 -4.28 -10.15 24.93
N ALA A 170 -4.50 -9.32 23.92
CA ALA A 170 -4.66 -9.78 22.55
C ALA A 170 -3.40 -10.48 22.01
N VAL A 171 -2.19 -9.94 22.27
CA VAL A 171 -0.91 -10.60 21.91
C VAL A 171 -0.76 -11.96 22.60
N LEU A 172 -1.12 -12.07 23.87
CA LEU A 172 -1.04 -13.33 24.62
C LEU A 172 -1.99 -14.39 24.05
N LEU A 173 -3.23 -13.99 23.72
CA LEU A 173 -4.24 -14.88 23.14
C LEU A 173 -3.89 -15.29 21.70
N SER A 174 -3.43 -14.36 20.86
CA SER A 174 -3.02 -14.63 19.48
C SER A 174 -1.86 -15.62 19.39
N LEU A 175 -0.92 -15.55 20.33
CA LEU A 175 0.23 -16.43 20.41
C LEU A 175 -0.01 -17.68 21.27
N LYS A 176 -1.19 -17.79 21.91
CA LYS A 176 -1.56 -18.83 22.86
C LYS A 176 -0.52 -19.00 23.98
N LYS A 177 -0.24 -17.90 24.69
CA LYS A 177 0.76 -17.84 25.77
C LYS A 177 0.12 -17.38 27.07
N LYS A 178 0.29 -18.17 28.14
CA LYS A 178 -0.04 -17.79 29.52
C LYS A 178 1.27 -17.52 30.27
N PRO A 179 1.67 -16.25 30.46
CA PRO A 179 2.99 -15.92 30.95
C PRO A 179 3.08 -15.86 32.47
N VAL A 180 4.29 -16.00 32.99
CA VAL A 180 4.70 -15.47 34.28
C VAL A 180 5.14 -14.02 34.07
N ILE A 181 4.71 -13.11 34.95
CA ILE A 181 4.94 -11.67 34.77
C ILE A 181 6.07 -11.18 35.69
N ARG A 182 7.03 -10.47 35.09
CA ARG A 182 8.04 -9.65 35.78
C ARG A 182 7.94 -8.21 35.30
N TYR A 183 8.26 -7.26 36.17
CA TYR A 183 8.15 -5.84 35.87
C TYR A 183 9.29 -5.04 36.52
N GLU A 184 9.60 -3.85 36.00
CA GLU A 184 10.52 -2.90 36.64
C GLU A 184 9.95 -2.37 37.96
N LYS A 185 10.62 -2.65 39.08
CA LYS A 185 10.11 -2.31 40.42
C LYS A 185 9.94 -0.80 40.64
N MET A 186 10.84 0.01 40.10
CA MET A 186 10.81 1.47 40.24
C MET A 186 9.70 2.14 39.41
N SER A 187 9.11 1.43 38.44
CA SER A 187 7.99 1.94 37.65
C SER A 187 6.65 1.56 38.30
N GLY A 188 5.98 2.57 38.87
CA GLY A 188 4.60 2.42 39.35
C GLY A 188 3.64 2.01 38.23
N MET A 189 3.87 2.51 37.03
CA MET A 189 3.12 2.17 35.82
C MET A 189 3.29 0.70 35.43
N ALA A 190 4.51 0.17 35.45
CA ALA A 190 4.79 -1.22 35.13
C ALA A 190 4.14 -2.18 36.13
N LYS A 191 4.23 -1.86 37.43
CA LYS A 191 3.54 -2.63 38.48
C LYS A 191 2.03 -2.65 38.29
N LYS A 192 1.41 -1.48 38.03
CA LYS A 192 -0.04 -1.38 37.84
C LYS A 192 -0.49 -2.20 36.62
N LEU A 193 0.21 -2.07 35.49
CA LEU A 193 -0.08 -2.83 34.28
C LEU A 193 0.07 -4.35 34.51
N ALA A 194 1.12 -4.78 35.22
CA ALA A 194 1.32 -6.19 35.57
C ALA A 194 0.13 -6.76 36.36
N VAL A 195 -0.33 -6.04 37.38
CA VAL A 195 -1.48 -6.42 38.22
C VAL A 195 -2.75 -6.55 37.40
N GLU A 196 -3.06 -5.57 36.54
CA GLU A 196 -4.29 -5.60 35.72
C GLU A 196 -4.28 -6.73 34.70
N ILE A 197 -3.14 -7.01 34.05
CA ILE A 197 -3.01 -8.14 33.11
C ILE A 197 -3.22 -9.46 33.85
N GLN A 198 -2.62 -9.63 35.02
CA GLN A 198 -2.81 -10.84 35.82
C GLN A 198 -4.27 -11.02 36.23
N HIS A 199 -4.92 -9.93 36.67
CA HIS A 199 -6.33 -9.95 37.00
C HIS A 199 -7.18 -10.35 35.78
N ARG A 200 -6.90 -9.82 34.59
CA ARG A 200 -7.59 -10.18 33.34
C ARG A 200 -7.39 -11.65 32.96
N ILE A 201 -6.19 -12.19 33.13
CA ILE A 201 -5.90 -13.63 32.89
C ILE A 201 -6.69 -14.51 33.86
N GLN A 202 -6.86 -14.07 35.11
CA GLN A 202 -7.63 -14.81 36.12
C GLN A 202 -9.13 -14.73 35.86
N SER A 203 -9.66 -13.55 35.51
CA SER A 203 -11.09 -13.37 35.22
C SER A 203 -11.52 -14.14 33.96
N GLU A 204 -10.67 -14.17 32.94
CA GLU A 204 -10.92 -14.83 31.66
C GLU A 204 -10.17 -16.17 31.54
N SER A 205 -10.08 -16.91 32.65
CA SER A 205 -9.23 -18.11 32.77
C SER A 205 -9.46 -19.15 31.65
N THR A 206 -10.70 -19.32 31.18
CA THR A 206 -11.07 -20.25 30.10
C THR A 206 -10.41 -19.91 28.77
N LEU A 207 -10.21 -18.62 28.46
CA LEU A 207 -9.51 -18.18 27.24
C LEU A 207 -8.01 -18.50 27.28
N PHE A 208 -7.45 -18.70 28.48
CA PHE A 208 -6.03 -18.99 28.72
C PHE A 208 -5.75 -20.47 29.04
N GLU A 209 -6.71 -21.37 28.81
CA GLU A 209 -6.53 -22.82 28.93
C GLU A 209 -5.76 -23.38 27.73
N PHE A 210 -4.46 -23.12 27.72
CA PHE A 210 -3.54 -23.66 26.72
C PHE A 210 -2.84 -24.92 27.20
N ARG A 211 -2.30 -25.70 26.26
CA ARG A 211 -1.41 -26.81 26.59
C ARG A 211 -0.20 -26.29 27.38
N LEU A 212 0.00 -26.81 28.60
CA LEU A 212 1.12 -26.43 29.46
C LEU A 212 2.46 -26.66 28.75
N THR A 213 3.32 -25.65 28.78
CA THR A 213 4.71 -25.75 28.32
C THR A 213 5.60 -26.18 29.49
N GLN A 214 6.72 -26.86 29.18
CA GLN A 214 7.67 -27.28 30.21
C GLN A 214 8.27 -26.10 30.99
N VAL A 215 8.49 -24.98 30.29
CA VAL A 215 8.89 -23.70 30.88
C VAL A 215 7.81 -22.68 30.53
N PRO A 216 7.22 -21.98 31.52
CA PRO A 216 6.23 -20.95 31.23
C PRO A 216 6.86 -19.76 30.47
N PRO A 217 6.14 -19.14 29.52
CA PRO A 217 6.62 -17.92 28.86
C PRO A 217 6.78 -16.79 29.88
N LEU A 218 7.73 -15.88 29.65
CA LEU A 218 7.96 -14.69 30.49
C LEU A 218 7.37 -13.46 29.81
N LEU A 219 6.53 -12.70 30.52
CA LEU A 219 6.18 -11.32 30.16
C LEU A 219 7.02 -10.36 31.02
N LEU A 220 7.87 -9.58 30.38
CA LEU A 220 8.72 -8.57 31.01
C LEU A 220 8.21 -7.16 30.67
N ILE A 221 7.72 -6.45 31.68
CA ILE A 221 7.19 -5.08 31.53
C ILE A 221 8.26 -4.06 31.94
N LEU A 222 8.63 -3.21 31.01
CA LEU A 222 9.66 -2.18 31.14
C LEU A 222 9.06 -0.79 30.92
N ASP A 223 9.74 0.24 31.40
CA ASP A 223 9.34 1.64 31.30
C ASP A 223 10.41 2.46 30.56
N ARG A 224 9.98 3.21 29.53
CA ARG A 224 10.87 4.03 28.71
C ARG A 224 11.66 5.04 29.52
N ARG A 225 11.16 5.48 30.68
CA ARG A 225 11.89 6.40 31.56
C ARG A 225 13.20 5.82 32.09
N ASN A 226 13.35 4.48 32.13
CA ASN A 226 14.60 3.84 32.54
C ASN A 226 15.71 4.01 31.49
N ASP A 227 15.35 4.15 30.21
CA ASP A 227 16.29 4.39 29.10
C ASP A 227 15.81 5.54 28.18
N PRO A 228 16.00 6.80 28.60
CA PRO A 228 15.67 7.97 27.78
C PRO A 228 16.70 8.26 26.69
N VAL A 229 17.86 7.57 26.68
CA VAL A 229 18.97 7.87 25.76
C VAL A 229 18.72 7.26 24.39
N THR A 230 18.39 5.97 24.33
CA THR A 230 18.13 5.24 23.09
C THR A 230 17.21 5.98 22.09
N PRO A 231 16.02 6.50 22.49
CA PRO A 231 15.15 7.23 21.56
C PRO A 231 15.67 8.61 21.13
N LEU A 232 16.66 9.19 21.81
CA LEU A 232 17.20 10.52 21.49
C LEU A 232 18.41 10.47 20.54
N LEU A 233 18.97 9.29 20.27
CA LEU A 233 20.16 9.13 19.44
C LEU A 233 19.83 9.08 17.94
N SER A 234 20.68 9.69 17.13
CA SER A 234 20.59 9.59 15.67
C SER A 234 20.86 8.15 15.24
N GLN A 235 20.03 7.66 14.34
CA GLN A 235 20.03 6.26 13.92
C GLN A 235 20.72 6.06 12.58
N TRP A 236 21.57 5.04 12.48
CA TRP A 236 22.44 4.79 11.32
C TRP A 236 22.21 3.42 10.65
N THR A 237 21.11 2.74 11.01
CA THR A 237 20.68 1.50 10.34
C THR A 237 19.45 1.77 9.51
N TYR A 238 19.27 1.05 8.40
CA TYR A 238 18.36 1.50 7.35
C TYR A 238 16.93 1.79 7.84
N GLN A 239 16.27 0.84 8.50
CA GLN A 239 14.90 1.04 9.02
C GLN A 239 14.83 2.14 10.08
N ALA A 240 15.76 2.12 11.03
CA ALA A 240 15.77 3.09 12.14
C ALA A 240 16.04 4.52 11.64
N MET A 241 16.94 4.67 10.67
CA MET A 241 17.30 5.95 10.05
C MET A 241 16.15 6.52 9.22
N VAL A 242 15.43 5.68 8.46
CA VAL A 242 14.22 6.12 7.76
C VAL A 242 13.17 6.61 8.76
N HIS A 243 12.93 5.88 9.85
CA HIS A 243 11.97 6.31 10.87
C HIS A 243 12.41 7.59 11.60
N GLU A 244 13.70 7.75 11.86
CA GLU A 244 14.26 8.92 12.52
C GLU A 244 14.12 10.18 11.67
N LEU A 245 14.44 10.12 10.38
CA LEU A 245 14.53 11.30 9.51
C LEU A 245 13.26 11.58 8.69
N LEU A 246 12.52 10.54 8.31
CA LEU A 246 11.35 10.65 7.41
C LEU A 246 10.06 10.19 8.09
N GLY A 247 10.16 9.36 9.13
CA GLY A 247 9.01 8.75 9.79
C GLY A 247 8.47 7.54 9.02
N ILE A 248 8.20 6.48 9.77
CA ILE A 248 7.49 5.29 9.27
C ILE A 248 6.19 5.20 10.06
N GLN A 249 5.06 5.32 9.37
CA GLN A 249 3.73 5.22 9.97
C GLN A 249 2.99 4.06 9.32
N ASN A 250 2.76 2.98 10.08
CA ASN A 250 2.06 1.78 9.59
C ASN A 250 2.63 1.24 8.27
N GLY A 251 3.96 1.15 8.17
CA GLY A 251 4.65 0.66 6.97
C GLY A 251 4.66 1.64 5.78
N ARG A 252 4.23 2.88 5.97
CA ARG A 252 4.26 3.94 4.94
C ARG A 252 5.22 5.07 5.32
N VAL A 253 5.82 5.68 4.30
CA VAL A 253 6.68 6.87 4.40
C VAL A 253 6.15 7.92 3.45
N ASN A 254 5.98 9.14 3.96
CA ASN A 254 5.55 10.28 3.17
C ASN A 254 6.78 11.06 2.68
N LEU A 255 6.92 11.15 1.36
CA LEU A 255 7.98 11.91 0.69
C LEU A 255 7.44 13.15 -0.03
N SER A 256 6.18 13.55 0.17
CA SER A 256 5.57 14.70 -0.53
C SER A 256 6.31 16.03 -0.32
N MET A 257 7.04 16.16 0.78
CA MET A 257 7.83 17.35 1.13
C MET A 257 9.28 17.28 0.59
N VAL A 258 9.66 16.17 -0.06
CA VAL A 258 11.00 15.99 -0.62
C VAL A 258 11.13 16.78 -1.93
N PRO A 259 12.19 17.59 -2.10
CA PRO A 259 12.41 18.34 -3.34
C PRO A 259 12.50 17.42 -4.56
N ASP A 260 11.86 17.82 -5.66
CA ASP A 260 11.86 17.12 -6.94
C ASP A 260 11.39 15.65 -6.86
N ILE A 261 10.56 15.32 -5.86
CA ILE A 261 9.96 14.00 -5.76
C ILE A 261 8.90 13.81 -6.83
N ARG A 262 8.86 12.60 -7.40
CA ARG A 262 7.84 12.28 -8.39
C ARG A 262 6.50 11.98 -7.70
N PRO A 263 5.36 12.33 -8.29
CA PRO A 263 4.04 12.11 -7.68
C PRO A 263 3.80 10.65 -7.29
N GLU A 264 4.28 9.69 -8.09
CA GLU A 264 4.16 8.25 -7.79
C GLU A 264 5.00 7.76 -6.61
N LEU A 265 5.97 8.56 -6.15
CA LEU A 265 6.81 8.29 -4.97
C LEU A 265 6.47 9.20 -3.79
N SER A 266 5.42 10.01 -3.88
CA SER A 266 4.98 10.89 -2.79
C SER A 266 4.60 10.12 -1.52
N GLU A 267 4.08 8.90 -1.67
CA GLU A 267 3.88 7.96 -0.58
C GLU A 267 4.42 6.59 -1.00
N ILE A 268 5.23 5.98 -0.14
CA ILE A 268 5.86 4.69 -0.41
C ILE A 268 5.62 3.70 0.72
N THR A 269 5.59 2.42 0.39
CA THR A 269 5.45 1.33 1.35
C THR A 269 6.79 0.66 1.64
N LEU A 270 7.06 0.42 2.92
CA LEU A 270 8.22 -0.29 3.46
C LEU A 270 7.75 -1.42 4.38
N THR A 271 7.65 -2.62 3.82
CA THR A 271 7.28 -3.84 4.56
C THR A 271 8.19 -5.00 4.14
N THR A 272 8.69 -5.75 5.12
CA THR A 272 9.66 -6.84 4.86
C THR A 272 9.05 -8.04 4.15
N SER A 273 7.72 -8.19 4.13
CA SER A 273 7.02 -9.31 3.50
C SER A 273 6.82 -9.13 1.99
N THR A 274 6.75 -7.88 1.50
CA THR A 274 6.47 -7.58 0.09
C THR A 274 7.66 -6.98 -0.64
N ASP A 275 8.70 -6.57 0.09
CA ASP A 275 9.88 -5.91 -0.46
C ASP A 275 11.16 -6.71 -0.17
N PRO A 276 11.68 -7.46 -1.16
CA PRO A 276 12.86 -8.29 -0.99
C PRO A 276 14.14 -7.51 -0.69
N PHE A 277 14.29 -6.29 -1.23
CA PHE A 277 15.48 -5.47 -0.98
C PHE A 277 15.46 -4.94 0.44
N PHE A 278 14.31 -4.42 0.88
CA PHE A 278 14.15 -4.00 2.27
C PHE A 278 14.34 -5.16 3.24
N GLN A 279 13.75 -6.33 2.97
CA GLN A 279 13.90 -7.53 3.79
C GLN A 279 15.37 -7.94 3.98
N ALA A 280 16.21 -7.81 2.96
CA ALA A 280 17.62 -8.15 3.03
C ALA A 280 18.46 -7.09 3.77
N HIS A 281 18.07 -5.81 3.73
CA HIS A 281 18.94 -4.69 4.13
C HIS A 281 18.37 -3.76 5.22
N TYR A 282 17.18 -4.01 5.76
CA TYR A 282 16.55 -3.13 6.76
C TYR A 282 17.38 -2.96 8.06
N LEU A 283 18.24 -3.93 8.40
CA LEU A 283 19.16 -3.89 9.55
C LEU A 283 20.57 -3.40 9.19
N ALA A 284 20.87 -3.19 7.91
CA ALA A 284 22.19 -2.82 7.41
C ALA A 284 22.57 -1.40 7.87
N THR A 285 23.87 -1.16 8.04
CA THR A 285 24.38 0.18 8.33
C THR A 285 24.25 1.08 7.12
N PHE A 286 24.21 2.41 7.31
CA PHE A 286 24.12 3.36 6.21
C PHE A 286 25.30 3.24 5.21
N GLY A 287 26.50 2.88 5.69
CA GLY A 287 27.65 2.60 4.83
C GLY A 287 27.46 1.37 3.93
N ASP A 288 27.02 0.25 4.51
CA ASP A 288 26.77 -1.00 3.77
C ASP A 288 25.55 -0.87 2.83
N LEU A 289 24.60 -0.02 3.18
CA LEU A 289 23.41 0.23 2.37
C LEU A 289 23.77 0.91 1.05
N GLY A 290 24.72 1.84 1.05
CA GLY A 290 25.17 2.54 -0.16
C GLY A 290 25.79 1.57 -1.18
N SER A 291 26.64 0.64 -0.73
CA SER A 291 27.25 -0.38 -1.59
C SER A 291 26.23 -1.41 -2.07
N SER A 292 25.33 -1.86 -1.18
CA SER A 292 24.24 -2.78 -1.52
C SER A 292 23.28 -2.19 -2.56
N LEU A 293 22.94 -0.90 -2.44
CA LEU A 293 22.10 -0.20 -3.41
C LEU A 293 22.80 -0.04 -4.76
N LYS A 294 24.10 0.27 -4.77
CA LYS A 294 24.91 0.31 -6.00
C LYS A 294 24.86 -1.03 -6.73
N ASN A 295 25.08 -2.13 -6.02
CA ASN A 295 24.99 -3.48 -6.58
C ASN A 295 23.58 -3.80 -7.09
N TYR A 296 22.54 -3.34 -6.37
CA TYR A 296 21.16 -3.54 -6.77
C TYR A 296 20.83 -2.82 -8.09
N VAL A 297 21.24 -1.56 -8.23
CA VAL A 297 21.07 -0.78 -9.47
C VAL A 297 21.88 -1.41 -10.63
N GLN A 298 23.13 -1.82 -10.40
CA GLN A 298 23.97 -2.49 -11.40
C GLN A 298 23.38 -3.82 -11.86
N SER A 299 22.85 -4.63 -10.94
CA SER A 299 22.21 -5.90 -11.28
C SER A 299 20.97 -5.70 -12.17
N TYR A 300 20.21 -4.63 -11.94
CA TYR A 300 19.08 -4.25 -12.78
C TYR A 300 19.54 -3.68 -14.13
N GLN A 301 20.60 -2.88 -14.15
CA GLN A 301 21.21 -2.37 -15.38
C GLN A 301 21.68 -3.50 -16.30
N SER A 302 22.23 -4.58 -15.75
CA SER A 302 22.66 -5.75 -16.53
C SER A 302 21.50 -6.59 -17.11
N ARG A 303 20.32 -6.54 -16.50
CA ARG A 303 19.12 -7.29 -16.91
C ARG A 303 18.26 -6.54 -17.92
N SER A 304 18.29 -5.22 -17.86
CA SER A 304 17.70 -4.31 -18.83
C SER A 304 18.68 -4.16 -19.99
N MET A 305 18.26 -4.36 -21.24
CA MET A 305 19.13 -4.27 -22.44
C MET A 305 19.60 -2.83 -22.76
N ALA A 306 19.92 -2.03 -21.74
CA ALA A 306 20.47 -0.69 -21.88
C ALA A 306 21.91 -0.78 -22.41
N GLN A 307 22.07 -0.57 -23.72
CA GLN A 307 23.35 -0.52 -24.41
C GLN A 307 24.12 0.76 -24.03
N SER A 308 24.72 0.78 -22.85
CA SER A 308 25.97 1.49 -22.49
C SER A 308 26.13 1.54 -20.95
N PRO A 309 27.26 1.07 -20.38
CA PRO A 309 27.51 1.24 -18.96
C PRO A 309 28.01 2.66 -18.69
N SER A 310 27.12 3.56 -18.27
CA SER A 310 27.57 4.72 -17.51
C SER A 310 28.17 4.22 -16.18
N SER A 311 29.34 4.74 -15.80
CA SER A 311 30.00 4.37 -14.55
C SER A 311 29.25 4.95 -13.36
N ILE A 312 28.42 4.13 -12.73
CA ILE A 312 27.69 4.51 -11.51
C ILE A 312 28.65 4.52 -10.32
N ASN A 313 29.03 5.71 -9.85
CA ASN A 313 29.98 5.87 -8.74
C ASN A 313 29.36 6.51 -7.49
N SER A 314 28.28 7.28 -7.64
CA SER A 314 27.61 7.98 -6.54
C SER A 314 26.09 7.72 -6.51
N ILE A 315 25.45 8.09 -5.38
CA ILE A 315 23.98 8.05 -5.24
C ILE A 315 23.30 9.04 -6.19
N ALA A 316 23.94 10.18 -6.46
CA ALA A 316 23.46 11.14 -7.45
C ALA A 316 23.46 10.53 -8.86
N ASP A 317 24.50 9.77 -9.23
CA ASP A 317 24.57 9.07 -10.52
C ASP A 317 23.47 8.01 -10.63
N MET A 318 23.18 7.29 -9.54
CA MET A 318 22.08 6.31 -9.49
C MET A 318 20.72 6.98 -9.70
N LYS A 319 20.46 8.11 -9.01
CA LYS A 319 19.22 8.88 -9.18
C LYS A 319 19.06 9.34 -10.62
N ARG A 320 20.10 9.96 -11.17
CA ARG A 320 20.15 10.44 -12.56
C ARG A 320 19.92 9.32 -13.57
N PHE A 321 20.56 8.16 -13.38
CA PHE A 321 20.37 7.00 -14.25
C PHE A 321 18.90 6.53 -14.26
N VAL A 322 18.26 6.43 -13.09
CA VAL A 322 16.84 6.04 -13.02
C VAL A 322 15.91 7.09 -13.67
N GLU A 323 16.30 8.36 -13.65
CA GLU A 323 15.54 9.45 -14.27
C GLU A 323 15.68 9.49 -15.80
N GLU A 324 16.88 9.24 -16.32
CA GLU A 324 17.25 9.34 -17.75
C GLU A 324 16.68 8.22 -18.62
N TYR A 325 16.31 7.06 -18.04
CA TYR A 325 15.80 5.91 -18.80
C TYR A 325 14.34 5.56 -18.42
N PRO A 326 13.33 6.09 -19.14
CA PRO A 326 11.91 5.88 -18.84
C PRO A 326 11.43 4.42 -18.91
N GLU A 327 12.07 3.55 -19.70
CA GLU A 327 11.73 2.12 -19.75
C GLU A 327 12.02 1.41 -18.42
N PHE A 328 13.01 1.87 -17.64
CA PHE A 328 13.23 1.39 -16.28
C PHE A 328 12.09 1.75 -15.33
N ARG A 329 11.28 2.78 -15.63
CA ARG A 329 10.12 3.18 -14.81
C ARG A 329 9.02 2.12 -14.82
N LYS A 330 8.87 1.39 -15.93
CA LYS A 330 7.83 0.35 -16.08
C LYS A 330 8.20 -0.99 -15.42
N LEU A 331 9.50 -1.27 -15.26
CA LEU A 331 10.03 -2.56 -14.78
C LEU A 331 10.71 -2.48 -13.39
N GLY A 332 11.12 -1.29 -12.93
CA GLY A 332 12.03 -1.09 -11.78
C GLY A 332 11.45 -0.29 -10.61
N GLY A 333 10.15 -0.37 -10.33
CA GLY A 333 9.50 0.40 -9.26
C GLY A 333 10.17 0.27 -7.89
N ASN A 334 10.62 -0.94 -7.50
CA ASN A 334 11.27 -1.15 -6.21
C ASN A 334 12.68 -0.54 -6.12
N VAL A 335 13.47 -0.61 -7.20
CA VAL A 335 14.80 0.05 -7.28
C VAL A 335 14.63 1.55 -7.13
N SER A 336 13.68 2.11 -7.86
CA SER A 336 13.39 3.54 -7.87
C SER A 336 12.99 4.07 -6.49
N LYS A 337 12.19 3.30 -5.75
CA LYS A 337 11.80 3.59 -4.36
C LYS A 337 13.02 3.69 -3.43
N HIS A 338 13.92 2.71 -3.45
CA HIS A 338 15.09 2.72 -2.56
C HIS A 338 16.15 3.75 -2.94
N VAL A 339 16.31 4.03 -4.24
CA VAL A 339 17.19 5.12 -4.70
C VAL A 339 16.67 6.48 -4.21
N ALA A 340 15.37 6.73 -4.30
CA ALA A 340 14.76 7.97 -3.79
C ALA A 340 14.93 8.11 -2.28
N LEU A 341 14.64 7.05 -1.51
CA LEU A 341 14.82 7.02 -0.06
C LEU A 341 16.26 7.30 0.35
N VAL A 342 17.21 6.52 -0.15
CA VAL A 342 18.63 6.64 0.25
C VAL A 342 19.22 7.97 -0.22
N GLY A 343 18.79 8.47 -1.39
CA GLY A 343 19.11 9.81 -1.86
C GLY A 343 18.67 10.90 -0.89
N GLU A 344 17.43 10.82 -0.39
CA GLU A 344 16.93 11.79 0.58
C GLU A 344 17.62 11.68 1.94
N LEU A 345 17.86 10.46 2.45
CA LEU A 345 18.64 10.25 3.67
C LEU A 345 20.03 10.88 3.56
N SER A 346 20.72 10.68 2.43
CA SER A 346 22.03 11.28 2.17
C SER A 346 21.96 12.81 2.14
N ARG A 347 20.91 13.40 1.58
CA ARG A 347 20.71 14.85 1.53
C ARG A 347 20.50 15.43 2.92
N LEU A 348 19.67 14.80 3.76
CA LEU A 348 19.39 15.23 5.13
C LEU A 348 20.63 15.13 6.02
N VAL A 349 21.40 14.03 5.92
CA VAL A 349 22.68 13.86 6.64
C VAL A 349 23.65 14.99 6.34
N GLY A 350 23.79 15.37 5.06
CA GLY A 350 24.65 16.48 4.65
C GLY A 350 24.13 17.85 5.06
N ARG A 351 22.82 18.11 4.87
CA ARG A 351 22.18 19.40 5.20
C ARG A 351 22.29 19.72 6.70
N ASP A 352 21.98 18.75 7.54
CA ASP A 352 21.85 18.94 8.99
C ASP A 352 23.12 18.57 9.77
N LYS A 353 24.22 18.29 9.05
CA LYS A 353 25.53 17.90 9.58
C LYS A 353 25.45 16.74 10.59
N LEU A 354 24.64 15.74 10.29
CA LEU A 354 24.31 14.66 11.23
C LEU A 354 25.51 13.78 11.59
N LEU A 355 26.57 13.74 10.76
CA LEU A 355 27.80 13.02 11.10
C LEU A 355 28.53 13.66 12.30
N GLU A 356 28.66 15.00 12.31
CA GLU A 356 29.27 15.74 13.42
C GLU A 356 28.43 15.60 14.70
N VAL A 357 27.11 15.72 14.57
CA VAL A 357 26.17 15.56 15.69
C VAL A 357 26.22 14.13 16.24
N GLY A 358 26.16 13.13 15.35
CA GLY A 358 26.12 11.71 15.72
C GLY A 358 27.37 11.24 16.45
N GLU A 359 28.56 11.74 16.09
CA GLU A 359 29.81 11.42 16.80
C GLU A 359 29.76 11.88 18.26
N ILE A 360 29.30 13.13 18.50
CA ILE A 360 29.16 13.68 19.85
C ILE A 360 28.04 12.97 20.63
N GLU A 361 26.92 12.66 19.99
CA GLU A 361 25.84 11.87 20.61
C GLU A 361 26.34 10.50 21.12
N GLN A 362 27.13 9.79 20.30
CA GLN A 362 27.70 8.49 20.68
C GLN A 362 28.68 8.64 21.84
N GLY A 363 29.55 9.65 21.82
CA GLY A 363 30.50 9.90 22.91
C GLY A 363 29.82 10.23 24.25
N LEU A 364 28.71 10.99 24.21
CA LEU A 364 27.84 11.22 25.38
C LEU A 364 27.17 9.92 25.84
N ALA A 365 26.74 9.05 24.93
CA ALA A 365 26.09 7.80 25.31
C ALA A 365 27.04 6.74 25.91
N THR A 366 28.27 6.58 25.38
CA THR A 366 29.12 5.39 25.64
C THR A 366 30.33 5.59 26.55
N SER A 367 30.60 6.83 26.99
CA SER A 367 31.73 7.23 27.84
C SER A 367 33.05 7.55 27.12
N ALA A 368 33.00 7.82 25.82
CA ALA A 368 34.17 8.27 25.06
C ALA A 368 34.40 9.78 25.22
N GLY A 369 34.85 10.20 26.42
CA GLY A 369 35.63 11.44 26.61
C GLY A 369 35.08 12.75 26.06
N THR A 370 33.81 12.86 25.69
CA THR A 370 33.24 14.06 25.09
C THR A 370 33.28 15.19 26.10
N ASP A 371 34.07 16.21 25.78
CA ASP A 371 34.25 17.37 26.63
C ASP A 371 33.13 18.41 26.40
N PHE A 372 32.93 19.25 27.41
CA PHE A 372 31.97 20.35 27.36
C PHE A 372 32.18 21.27 26.13
N LYS A 373 33.44 21.46 25.74
CA LYS A 373 33.83 22.32 24.62
C LYS A 373 33.26 21.82 23.29
N SER A 374 33.38 20.53 23.00
CA SER A 374 32.85 19.96 21.76
C SER A 374 31.33 20.15 21.64
N VAL A 375 30.59 19.96 22.74
CA VAL A 375 29.14 20.19 22.78
C VAL A 375 28.80 21.67 22.61
N HIS A 376 29.54 22.54 23.29
CA HIS A 376 29.40 23.99 23.19
C HIS A 376 29.59 24.48 21.74
N ASP A 377 30.64 24.02 21.06
CA ASP A 377 30.99 24.44 19.70
C ASP A 377 29.91 24.00 18.68
N LEU A 378 29.32 22.80 18.83
CA LEU A 378 28.20 22.37 17.99
C LEU A 378 26.93 23.20 18.22
N ILE A 379 26.61 23.58 19.46
CA ILE A 379 25.42 24.41 19.74
C ILE A 379 25.59 25.82 19.14
N ALA A 380 26.81 26.37 19.18
CA ALA A 380 27.15 27.65 18.57
C ALA A 380 27.12 27.61 17.02
N ASN A 381 27.18 26.43 16.42
CA ASN A 381 27.17 26.26 14.97
C ASN A 381 25.80 26.62 14.37
N LYS A 382 25.76 27.65 13.51
CA LYS A 382 24.52 28.09 12.83
C LYS A 382 24.02 27.10 11.77
N GLY A 383 24.88 26.19 11.30
CA GLY A 383 24.52 25.17 10.31
C GLY A 383 23.77 23.97 10.89
N ILE A 384 23.64 23.88 12.22
CA ILE A 384 22.95 22.77 12.88
C ILE A 384 21.52 23.22 13.26
N PRO A 385 20.48 22.44 12.94
CA PRO A 385 19.11 22.76 13.31
C PRO A 385 18.91 22.86 14.85
N PRO A 386 18.01 23.75 15.33
CA PRO A 386 17.72 23.89 16.76
C PRO A 386 17.36 22.57 17.48
N TRP A 387 16.60 21.71 16.79
CA TRP A 387 16.19 20.41 17.31
C TRP A 387 17.35 19.48 17.69
N ASN A 388 18.39 19.43 16.85
CA ASN A 388 19.58 18.61 17.12
C ASN A 388 20.39 19.17 18.30
N LYS A 389 20.42 20.50 18.45
CA LYS A 389 21.06 21.16 19.61
C LYS A 389 20.35 20.81 20.91
N LEU A 390 19.02 20.84 20.91
CA LEU A 390 18.23 20.45 22.08
C LEU A 390 18.52 19.02 22.51
N ARG A 391 18.51 18.07 21.56
CA ARG A 391 18.82 16.65 21.82
C ARG A 391 20.21 16.47 22.45
N LEU A 392 21.24 17.12 21.89
CA LEU A 392 22.60 17.09 22.43
C LEU A 392 22.66 17.57 23.89
N VAL A 393 21.96 18.67 24.21
CA VAL A 393 21.95 19.19 25.58
C VAL A 393 21.16 18.29 26.54
N ILE A 394 20.06 17.68 26.08
CA ILE A 394 19.32 16.70 26.89
C ILE A 394 20.22 15.48 27.20
N LEU A 395 20.93 14.94 26.21
CA LEU A 395 21.87 13.83 26.40
C LEU A 395 23.00 14.20 27.36
N TYR A 396 23.59 15.39 27.19
CA TYR A 396 24.62 15.92 28.08
C TYR A 396 24.10 16.07 29.52
N ALA A 397 22.89 16.61 29.68
CA ALA A 397 22.26 16.80 30.98
C ALA A 397 21.99 15.45 31.66
N LEU A 398 21.41 14.48 30.96
CA LEU A 398 21.15 13.13 31.50
C LEU A 398 22.43 12.44 31.97
N ARG A 399 23.54 12.63 31.26
CA ARG A 399 24.84 12.07 31.65
C ARG A 399 25.47 12.77 32.85
N TYR A 400 25.52 14.10 32.83
CA TYR A 400 26.32 14.88 33.77
C TYR A 400 25.51 15.57 34.88
N GLN A 401 24.23 15.20 35.04
CA GLN A 401 23.30 15.74 36.05
C GLN A 401 23.83 15.78 37.48
N LYS A 402 24.71 14.83 37.87
CA LYS A 402 25.31 14.78 39.22
C LYS A 402 26.68 15.44 39.34
N THR A 403 27.38 15.67 38.22
CA THR A 403 28.80 16.04 38.24
C THR A 403 29.11 17.41 37.64
N GLN A 404 28.31 17.91 36.67
CA GLN A 404 28.60 19.16 35.94
C GLN A 404 27.34 20.04 35.78
N THR A 405 26.61 20.26 36.87
CA THR A 405 25.34 21.03 36.87
C THR A 405 25.50 22.48 36.37
N ALA A 406 26.61 23.15 36.70
CA ALA A 406 26.90 24.50 36.22
C ALA A 406 27.02 24.56 34.69
N ASN A 407 27.65 23.56 34.09
CA ASN A 407 27.80 23.47 32.62
C ASN A 407 26.44 23.29 31.94
N ILE A 408 25.51 22.54 32.54
CA ILE A 408 24.15 22.35 32.00
C ILE A 408 23.43 23.69 31.90
N ALA A 409 23.48 24.52 32.96
CA ALA A 409 22.88 25.85 32.94
C ALA A 409 23.50 26.75 31.85
N THR A 410 24.82 26.68 31.65
CA THR A 410 25.51 27.40 30.56
C THR A 410 25.03 26.95 29.19
N LEU A 411 24.89 25.64 28.95
CA LEU A 411 24.41 25.11 27.67
C LEU A 411 22.95 25.51 27.38
N ILE A 412 22.09 25.54 28.40
CA ILE A 412 20.70 26.02 28.26
C ILE A 412 20.67 27.49 27.81
N ASN A 413 21.49 28.35 28.40
CA ASN A 413 21.60 29.74 27.95
C ASN A 413 22.13 29.84 26.52
N LEU A 414 23.07 28.96 26.15
CA LEU A 414 23.60 28.90 24.79
C LEU A 414 22.55 28.43 23.77
N LEU A 415 21.65 27.51 24.13
CA LEU A 415 20.52 27.11 23.28
C LEU A 415 19.63 28.32 22.95
N LEU A 416 19.25 29.09 23.98
CA LEU A 416 18.41 30.28 23.82
C LEU A 416 19.07 31.32 22.91
N ALA A 417 20.39 31.52 23.06
CA ALA A 417 21.17 32.42 22.21
C ALA A 417 21.30 31.93 20.75
N ASN A 418 21.06 30.64 20.48
CA ASN A 418 21.25 30.00 19.19
C ASN A 418 19.95 29.49 18.53
N GLY A 419 18.82 30.15 18.84
CA GLY A 419 17.56 30.00 18.10
C GLY A 419 16.63 28.89 18.59
N VAL A 420 16.89 28.30 19.76
CA VAL A 420 15.98 27.36 20.43
C VAL A 420 15.00 28.15 21.28
N SER A 421 13.70 27.83 21.21
CA SER A 421 12.69 28.57 21.97
C SER A 421 12.83 28.32 23.48
N ARG A 422 12.31 29.24 24.29
CA ARG A 422 12.31 29.08 25.75
C ARG A 422 11.51 27.86 26.19
N GLU A 423 10.41 27.55 25.51
CA GLU A 423 9.58 26.37 25.80
C GLU A 423 10.36 25.07 25.56
N GLU A 424 11.05 24.98 24.43
CA GLU A 424 11.90 23.83 24.10
C GLU A 424 13.10 23.70 25.04
N ALA A 425 13.77 24.80 25.39
CA ALA A 425 14.91 24.77 26.30
C ALA A 425 14.53 24.27 27.71
N ARG A 426 13.29 24.53 28.17
CA ARG A 426 12.78 24.01 29.46
C ARG A 426 12.61 22.50 29.47
N LEU A 427 12.50 21.85 28.31
CA LEU A 427 12.43 20.39 28.24
C LEU A 427 13.66 19.72 28.84
N VAL A 428 14.83 20.37 28.86
CA VAL A 428 16.02 19.84 29.53
C VAL A 428 15.75 19.52 31.00
N TYR A 429 15.08 20.42 31.73
CA TYR A 429 14.70 20.18 33.12
C TYR A 429 13.59 19.14 33.25
N VAL A 430 12.61 19.14 32.35
CA VAL A 430 11.57 18.11 32.32
C VAL A 430 12.18 16.71 32.20
N PHE A 431 13.16 16.52 31.31
CA PHE A 431 13.85 15.25 31.16
C PHE A 431 14.59 14.83 32.43
N LEU A 432 15.26 15.76 33.12
CA LEU A 432 15.92 15.47 34.40
C LEU A 432 14.92 15.09 35.50
N ASN A 433 13.76 15.76 35.56
CA ASN A 433 12.75 15.49 36.57
C ASN A 433 11.91 14.22 36.28
N VAL A 434 11.75 13.83 35.01
CA VAL A 434 10.95 12.68 34.58
C VAL A 434 11.79 11.41 34.45
N ALA A 435 13.02 11.52 33.95
CA ALA A 435 13.90 10.40 33.59
C ALA A 435 15.36 10.61 34.05
N GLY A 436 15.59 11.47 35.04
CA GLY A 436 16.90 11.66 35.68
C GLY A 436 17.36 10.46 36.48
N SER A 437 18.58 10.51 37.02
CA SER A 437 19.21 9.37 37.72
C SER A 437 18.41 8.86 38.91
N ASP A 438 17.65 9.73 39.59
CA ASP A 438 16.92 9.36 40.80
C ASP A 438 15.53 8.77 40.50
N GLN A 439 15.05 8.95 39.26
CA GLN A 439 13.81 8.35 38.78
C GLN A 439 14.03 6.98 38.13
N ARG A 440 15.28 6.67 37.77
CA ARG A 440 15.65 5.45 37.05
C ARG A 440 15.98 4.31 38.01
N GLN A 441 15.81 3.08 37.52
CA GLN A 441 16.13 1.87 38.27
C GLN A 441 17.61 1.52 38.19
N ASP A 442 18.18 1.63 36.99
CA ASP A 442 19.54 1.22 36.70
C ASP A 442 20.41 2.46 36.40
N ASP A 443 21.68 2.42 36.79
CA ASP A 443 22.64 3.45 36.40
C ASP A 443 23.13 3.19 34.97
N LEU A 444 22.45 3.82 34.01
CA LEU A 444 22.71 3.73 32.57
C LEU A 444 24.14 4.10 32.17
N PHE A 445 24.82 4.93 32.97
CA PHE A 445 26.18 5.41 32.69
C PHE A 445 27.23 4.80 33.62
N SER A 446 26.85 3.81 34.44
CA SER A 446 27.79 3.12 35.32
C SER A 446 28.93 2.51 34.51
N THR A 447 30.16 2.77 34.96
CA THR A 447 31.35 2.12 34.43
C THR A 447 31.43 0.71 34.99
N GLU A 448 30.67 -0.24 34.42
CA GLU A 448 30.94 -1.64 34.74
C GLU A 448 32.41 -1.94 34.43
N SER A 449 33.09 -2.49 35.44
CA SER A 449 34.51 -2.83 35.44
C SER A 449 34.96 -3.45 34.11
N LEU A 450 36.13 -3.04 33.62
CA LEU A 450 36.79 -3.58 32.42
C LEU A 450 36.82 -5.13 32.37
N LEU A 451 36.73 -5.80 33.52
CA LEU A 451 36.61 -7.26 33.65
C LEU A 451 35.25 -7.86 33.21
N ALA A 452 34.16 -7.08 33.24
CA ALA A 452 32.84 -7.51 32.76
C ALA A 452 32.72 -7.44 31.22
N LYS A 453 33.35 -6.43 30.60
CA LYS A 453 33.46 -6.29 29.12
C LYS A 453 34.18 -7.47 28.45
N GLY A 454 35.00 -8.22 29.18
CA GLY A 454 35.69 -9.42 28.70
C GLY A 454 34.82 -10.69 28.58
N ARG A 455 33.59 -10.69 29.12
CA ARG A 455 32.72 -11.89 29.22
C ARG A 455 31.38 -11.82 28.48
N SER A 456 31.12 -10.78 27.67
CA SER A 456 29.85 -10.66 26.95
C SER A 456 29.83 -11.56 25.70
N ALA A 457 28.92 -12.53 25.70
CA ALA A 457 28.68 -13.47 24.58
C ALA A 457 28.05 -12.78 23.35
N LEU A 458 27.73 -11.48 23.47
CA LEU A 458 27.10 -10.66 22.42
C LEU A 458 28.12 -9.90 21.55
N LYS A 459 29.43 -10.15 21.70
CA LYS A 459 30.45 -9.62 20.77
C LYS A 459 30.21 -10.03 19.31
N GLY A 460 29.45 -11.11 19.04
CA GLY A 460 29.07 -11.52 17.68
C GLY A 460 27.98 -10.66 17.03
N LEU A 461 27.28 -9.79 17.78
CA LEU A 461 26.31 -8.83 17.25
C LEU A 461 26.96 -7.53 16.75
N LYS A 462 28.20 -7.28 17.16
CA LYS A 462 28.99 -6.17 16.66
C LYS A 462 29.49 -6.56 15.26
N GLY A 463 28.92 -5.95 14.24
CA GLY A 463 29.58 -5.83 12.94
C GLY A 463 30.91 -5.06 13.08
N VAL A 464 31.44 -4.57 11.96
CA VAL A 464 32.62 -3.69 12.00
C VAL A 464 32.32 -2.50 12.93
N GLU A 465 33.15 -2.30 13.97
CA GLU A 465 32.94 -1.22 14.94
C GLU A 465 32.96 0.13 14.21
N ASN A 466 31.82 0.80 14.20
CA ASN A 466 31.62 2.11 13.60
C ASN A 466 31.47 3.15 14.72
N VAL A 467 32.14 4.30 14.58
CA VAL A 467 32.07 5.43 15.52
C VAL A 467 30.63 5.89 15.74
N TYR A 468 29.77 5.73 14.73
CA TYR A 468 28.36 6.16 14.78
C TYR A 468 27.39 5.14 15.41
N THR A 469 27.85 3.93 15.75
CA THR A 469 26.98 2.86 16.30
C THR A 469 27.62 2.15 17.50
N GLN A 470 28.24 2.92 18.40
CA GLN A 470 28.90 2.38 19.58
C GLN A 470 27.92 2.07 20.71
N HIS A 471 26.85 2.86 20.82
CA HIS A 471 25.78 2.71 21.79
C HIS A 471 25.10 1.35 21.64
N THR A 472 24.71 0.79 22.78
CA THR A 472 23.88 -0.41 22.86
C THR A 472 22.71 -0.11 23.79
N PRO A 473 21.45 -0.31 23.37
CA PRO A 473 20.29 -0.04 24.20
C PRO A 473 20.35 -0.77 25.54
N HIS A 474 19.82 -0.16 26.60
CA HIS A 474 19.78 -0.75 27.95
C HIS A 474 19.13 -2.15 27.95
N LEU A 475 18.11 -2.31 27.10
CA LEU A 475 17.41 -3.57 26.86
C LEU A 475 18.36 -4.74 26.57
N SER A 476 19.49 -4.51 25.89
CA SER A 476 20.48 -5.55 25.58
C SER A 476 21.04 -6.22 26.84
N GLY A 477 21.45 -5.42 27.84
CA GLY A 477 21.98 -5.91 29.11
C GLY A 477 20.90 -6.61 29.95
N THR A 478 19.68 -6.08 29.94
CA THR A 478 18.52 -6.71 30.60
C THR A 478 18.23 -8.09 30.02
N LEU A 479 18.22 -8.22 28.69
CA LEU A 479 18.01 -9.50 28.00
C LEU A 479 19.16 -10.49 28.23
N GLU A 480 20.41 -10.02 28.26
CA GLU A 480 21.55 -10.87 28.61
C GLU A 480 21.40 -11.47 30.02
N ASN A 481 20.95 -10.66 30.99
CA ASN A 481 20.67 -11.13 32.33
C ASN A 481 19.49 -12.11 32.38
N VAL A 482 18.46 -11.94 31.54
CA VAL A 482 17.37 -12.92 31.38
C VAL A 482 17.91 -14.25 30.87
N PHE A 483 18.70 -14.26 29.80
CA PHE A 483 19.26 -15.50 29.23
C PHE A 483 20.18 -16.25 30.19
N ARG A 484 20.92 -15.51 31.01
CA ARG A 484 21.83 -16.08 32.01
C ARG A 484 21.11 -16.54 33.29
N GLY A 485 19.81 -16.26 33.45
CA GLY A 485 19.08 -16.51 34.70
C GLY A 485 19.61 -15.65 35.86
N ARG A 486 20.13 -14.45 35.54
CA ARG A 486 20.77 -13.52 36.49
C ARG A 486 20.02 -12.21 36.66
N LEU A 487 18.83 -12.09 36.06
CA LEU A 487 18.00 -10.90 36.23
C LEU A 487 17.55 -10.79 37.69
N LYS A 488 18.04 -9.77 38.40
CA LYS A 488 17.84 -9.58 39.85
C LYS A 488 16.36 -9.41 40.19
N GLU A 489 15.85 -10.20 41.13
CA GLU A 489 14.47 -10.08 41.63
C GLU A 489 14.23 -8.79 42.42
N THR A 490 15.27 -8.20 43.02
CA THR A 490 15.17 -6.92 43.73
C THR A 490 14.80 -5.76 42.82
N SER A 491 15.20 -5.83 41.54
CA SER A 491 14.96 -4.80 40.52
C SER A 491 13.81 -5.21 39.59
N TYR A 492 13.69 -6.50 39.29
CA TYR A 492 12.65 -7.05 38.40
C TYR A 492 11.87 -8.16 39.11
N PRO A 493 11.04 -7.88 40.11
CA PRO A 493 10.32 -8.90 40.87
C PRO A 493 9.32 -9.67 39.99
N PHE A 494 9.02 -10.90 40.41
CA PHE A 494 7.85 -11.62 39.92
C PHE A 494 6.58 -11.05 40.56
N LEU A 495 5.48 -10.98 39.80
CA LEU A 495 4.19 -10.57 40.34
C LEU A 495 3.62 -11.63 41.30
N GLU A 496 3.68 -12.90 40.89
CA GLU A 496 3.33 -14.07 41.70
C GLU A 496 4.55 -15.00 41.76
N ASN A 497 4.84 -15.57 42.93
CA ASN A 497 5.99 -16.47 43.09
C ASN A 497 5.73 -17.80 42.36
N PRO A 498 6.48 -18.13 41.28
CA PRO A 498 6.21 -19.34 40.50
C PRO A 498 6.79 -20.62 41.14
N GLY A 499 7.36 -20.51 42.35
CA GLY A 499 7.96 -21.60 43.11
C GLY A 499 9.47 -21.43 43.31
N PRO A 500 10.09 -22.23 44.20
CA PRO A 500 11.46 -22.01 44.70
C PRO A 500 12.57 -22.13 43.64
N ASN A 501 12.30 -22.70 42.46
CA ASN A 501 13.27 -22.88 41.38
C ASN A 501 12.96 -22.04 40.13
N ALA A 502 11.94 -21.17 40.16
CA ALA A 502 11.50 -20.45 38.98
C ALA A 502 12.52 -19.43 38.48
N SER A 503 13.33 -18.85 39.38
CA SER A 503 14.39 -17.90 39.05
C SER A 503 15.63 -18.55 38.42
N LEU A 504 15.79 -19.86 38.59
CA LEU A 504 16.88 -20.65 37.99
C LEU A 504 16.52 -21.19 36.60
N GLN A 505 15.23 -21.23 36.24
CA GLN A 505 14.76 -21.69 34.93
C GLN A 505 14.95 -20.60 33.87
N ARG A 506 15.59 -20.96 32.76
CA ARG A 506 15.78 -20.05 31.62
C ARG A 506 14.51 -20.03 30.78
N PRO A 507 13.86 -18.86 30.57
CA PRO A 507 12.66 -18.79 29.75
C PRO A 507 12.97 -19.09 28.28
N GLN A 508 12.12 -19.90 27.65
CA GLN A 508 12.20 -20.18 26.21
C GLN A 508 11.49 -19.12 25.37
N ASP A 509 10.40 -18.56 25.89
CA ASP A 509 9.63 -17.51 25.23
C ASP A 509 9.62 -16.27 26.12
N VAL A 510 10.09 -15.14 25.60
CA VAL A 510 10.11 -13.86 26.33
C VAL A 510 9.37 -12.80 25.51
N ILE A 511 8.33 -12.24 26.11
CA ILE A 511 7.56 -11.10 25.58
C ILE A 511 7.99 -9.88 26.38
N ILE A 512 8.52 -8.86 25.71
CA ILE A 512 8.93 -7.60 26.30
C ILE A 512 7.89 -6.55 25.92
N PHE A 513 7.33 -5.87 26.91
CA PHE A 513 6.46 -4.72 26.69
C PHE A 513 7.07 -3.45 27.28
N MET A 514 7.29 -2.46 26.42
CA MET A 514 7.85 -1.16 26.77
C MET A 514 6.75 -0.09 26.90
N ILE A 515 6.48 0.33 28.13
CA ILE A 515 5.60 1.46 28.44
C ILE A 515 6.30 2.74 27.96
N GLY A 516 5.58 3.61 27.25
CA GLY A 516 6.17 4.80 26.65
C GLY A 516 6.92 4.53 25.35
N GLY A 517 6.75 3.34 24.76
CA GLY A 517 7.15 3.04 23.40
C GLY A 517 8.55 2.44 23.25
N THR A 518 8.71 1.68 22.16
CA THR A 518 9.98 1.04 21.74
C THR A 518 10.68 1.88 20.68
N THR A 519 11.93 1.57 20.35
CA THR A 519 12.62 2.14 19.18
C THR A 519 12.98 1.05 18.15
N TYR A 520 13.28 1.47 16.91
CA TYR A 520 13.81 0.53 15.91
C TYR A 520 15.23 0.06 16.24
N GLU A 521 15.99 0.77 17.08
CA GLU A 521 17.29 0.31 17.59
C GLU A 521 17.13 -0.92 18.51
N GLU A 522 16.13 -0.87 19.39
CA GLU A 522 15.76 -1.98 20.27
C GLU A 522 15.18 -3.14 19.47
N ALA A 523 14.33 -2.85 18.49
CA ALA A 523 13.79 -3.86 17.57
C ALA A 523 14.90 -4.56 16.78
N ARG A 524 15.91 -3.82 16.31
CA ARG A 524 17.11 -4.39 15.68
C ARG A 524 17.85 -5.31 16.65
N THR A 525 18.06 -4.88 17.89
CA THR A 525 18.73 -5.69 18.92
C THR A 525 18.00 -7.01 19.15
N VAL A 526 16.67 -6.96 19.34
CA VAL A 526 15.83 -8.15 19.52
C VAL A 526 15.84 -9.06 18.29
N THR A 527 15.78 -8.48 17.10
CA THR A 527 15.80 -9.23 15.84
C THR A 527 17.12 -9.98 15.65
N LEU A 528 18.25 -9.32 15.92
CA LEU A 528 19.56 -9.96 15.82
C LEU A 528 19.77 -11.03 16.90
N LEU A 529 19.22 -10.84 18.10
CA LEU A 529 19.23 -11.85 19.16
C LEU A 529 18.38 -13.08 18.82
N ASN A 530 17.36 -12.93 17.96
CA ASN A 530 16.54 -14.03 17.44
C ASN A 530 17.20 -14.78 16.27
N GLN A 531 18.33 -14.28 15.72
CA GLN A 531 19.04 -14.94 14.62
C GLN A 531 20.21 -15.81 15.14
N PRO A 532 20.42 -17.02 14.58
CA PRO A 532 21.59 -17.84 14.91
C PRO A 532 22.89 -17.17 14.41
N PRO A 533 24.03 -17.27 15.15
CA PRO A 533 24.30 -18.06 16.35
C PRO A 533 24.02 -17.32 17.69
N SER A 534 23.51 -16.09 17.63
CA SER A 534 23.35 -15.18 18.77
C SER A 534 22.30 -15.65 19.78
N THR A 535 21.34 -16.45 19.33
CA THR A 535 20.29 -17.02 20.17
C THR A 535 20.84 -18.21 20.97
N PRO A 536 20.78 -18.21 22.32
CA PRO A 536 20.92 -19.44 23.09
C PRO A 536 19.87 -20.43 22.61
N SER A 537 20.25 -21.69 22.33
CA SER A 537 19.37 -22.68 21.70
C SER A 537 17.96 -22.70 22.30
N GLY A 538 16.95 -22.35 21.51
CA GLY A 538 15.54 -22.45 21.89
C GLY A 538 14.89 -21.22 22.53
N VAL A 539 15.57 -20.07 22.62
CA VAL A 539 14.94 -18.82 23.12
C VAL A 539 14.32 -18.01 21.98
N ARG A 540 13.12 -17.45 22.19
CA ARG A 540 12.41 -16.60 21.23
C ARG A 540 11.96 -15.32 21.91
N LEU A 541 12.31 -14.18 21.32
CA LEU A 541 11.99 -12.86 21.83
C LEU A 541 10.91 -12.20 20.98
N LEU A 542 10.00 -11.50 21.66
CA LEU A 542 9.03 -10.62 21.04
C LEU A 542 9.06 -9.27 21.75
N LEU A 543 9.33 -8.20 21.01
CA LEU A 543 9.28 -6.84 21.52
C LEU A 543 7.95 -6.20 21.14
N GLY A 544 7.39 -5.41 22.05
CA GLY A 544 6.38 -4.44 21.70
C GLY A 544 6.28 -3.31 22.72
N GLY A 545 5.45 -2.33 22.41
CA GLY A 545 5.22 -1.19 23.27
C GLY A 545 3.98 -0.43 22.86
N THR A 546 3.69 0.65 23.59
CA THR A 546 2.55 1.54 23.29
C THR A 546 2.61 2.07 21.85
N CYS A 547 3.81 2.42 21.39
CA CYS A 547 4.12 2.87 20.04
C CYS A 547 5.59 2.55 19.68
N VAL A 548 6.01 2.94 18.47
CA VAL A 548 7.43 2.98 18.08
C VAL A 548 7.83 4.44 17.92
N HIS A 549 8.87 4.84 18.65
CA HIS A 549 9.38 6.21 18.68
C HIS A 549 10.60 6.40 17.78
N ASN A 550 10.64 7.58 17.18
CA ASN A 550 11.85 8.32 16.81
C ASN A 550 12.09 9.47 17.82
N SER A 551 13.17 10.22 17.66
CA SER A 551 13.49 11.32 18.59
C SER A 551 12.42 12.41 18.64
N SER A 552 11.77 12.71 17.50
CA SER A 552 10.69 13.70 17.42
C SER A 552 9.46 13.30 18.21
N THR A 553 8.91 12.12 17.95
CA THR A 553 7.72 11.63 18.66
C THR A 553 7.97 11.37 20.15
N TYR A 554 9.20 11.01 20.53
CA TYR A 554 9.55 10.83 21.94
C TYR A 554 9.61 12.17 22.69
N LEU A 555 10.22 13.20 22.09
CA LEU A 555 10.26 14.53 22.68
C LEU A 555 8.86 15.15 22.78
N GLU A 556 8.01 14.98 21.76
CA GLU A 556 6.62 15.41 21.81
C GLU A 556 5.79 14.69 22.89
N MET A 557 6.01 13.38 23.10
CA MET A 557 5.36 12.66 24.20
C MET A 557 5.72 13.28 25.56
N ILE A 558 7.00 13.53 25.82
CA ILE A 558 7.45 14.08 27.11
C ILE A 558 6.98 15.54 27.26
N LYS A 559 7.02 16.33 26.18
CA LYS A 559 6.50 17.70 26.16
C LYS A 559 5.02 17.74 26.51
N SER A 560 4.20 16.92 25.84
CA SER A 560 2.76 16.83 26.09
C SER A 560 2.46 16.31 27.50
N ALA A 561 3.23 15.35 28.01
CA ALA A 561 3.08 14.87 29.38
C ALA A 561 3.43 15.93 30.44
N ALA A 562 4.41 16.80 30.15
CA ALA A 562 4.80 17.84 31.08
C ALA A 562 3.67 18.86 31.35
N GLU A 563 2.76 19.07 30.39
CA GLU A 563 1.61 19.96 30.53
C GLU A 563 0.62 19.49 31.61
N SER A 564 0.55 18.18 31.87
CA SER A 564 -0.32 17.60 32.92
C SER A 564 0.38 17.43 34.27
N PHE A 565 1.69 17.70 34.34
CA PHE A 565 2.49 17.55 35.56
C PHE A 565 2.53 18.85 36.38
N PRO A 566 2.90 18.78 37.68
CA PRO A 566 3.08 19.98 38.49
C PRO A 566 4.13 20.92 37.90
N ALA A 567 3.96 22.23 38.06
CA ALA A 567 4.85 23.25 37.51
C ALA A 567 6.33 23.07 37.91
N SER A 568 6.59 22.42 39.04
CA SER A 568 7.93 22.05 39.51
C SER A 568 8.70 21.15 38.54
N VAL A 569 8.03 20.44 37.61
CA VAL A 569 8.71 19.62 36.58
C VAL A 569 9.57 20.46 35.63
N TYR A 570 9.25 21.75 35.49
CA TYR A 570 10.00 22.70 34.66
C TYR A 570 11.10 23.45 35.43
N GLU A 571 11.22 23.18 36.74
CA GLU A 571 12.23 23.79 37.59
C GLU A 571 13.50 22.92 37.64
N PRO A 572 14.68 23.52 37.89
CA PRO A 572 15.90 22.74 38.07
C PRO A 572 15.74 21.76 39.26
N PRO A 573 16.22 20.51 39.14
CA PRO A 573 16.16 19.54 40.23
C PRO A 573 16.77 20.08 41.55
N PRO A 574 16.29 19.65 42.73
CA PRO A 574 16.68 20.22 44.03
C PRO A 574 18.20 20.27 44.29
N GLU A 575 18.96 19.28 43.79
CA GLU A 575 20.42 19.20 43.93
C GLU A 575 21.19 20.21 43.03
N SER A 576 20.50 20.85 42.08
CA SER A 576 21.06 21.80 41.10
C SER A 576 20.65 23.27 41.34
N ALA A 577 19.88 23.53 42.40
CA ALA A 577 19.26 24.82 42.69
C ALA A 577 20.23 25.96 43.08
N SER A 578 21.50 25.68 43.38
CA SER A 578 22.43 26.71 43.87
C SER A 578 22.96 27.68 42.80
N ASN A 579 22.84 27.38 41.50
CA ASN A 579 23.36 28.23 40.40
C ASN A 579 22.47 28.25 39.12
N ALA A 580 21.26 27.68 39.14
CA ALA A 580 20.40 27.58 37.96
C ALA A 580 19.41 28.76 37.85
N PRO A 581 19.28 29.45 36.70
CA PRO A 581 18.36 30.58 36.57
C PRO A 581 16.90 30.14 36.60
N ALA A 582 16.08 30.79 37.43
CA ALA A 582 14.63 30.67 37.39
C ALA A 582 14.09 31.33 36.12
N LEU A 583 13.56 30.54 35.18
CA LEU A 583 12.97 31.02 33.94
C LEU A 583 11.54 31.53 34.19
N ASN A 584 11.41 32.70 34.83
CA ASN A 584 10.11 33.34 35.06
C ASN A 584 9.50 33.88 33.74
N LEU A 585 8.21 33.61 33.53
CA LEU A 585 7.42 34.11 32.40
C LEU A 585 6.86 35.51 32.71
N ASN A 586 7.08 36.47 31.81
CA ASN A 586 6.20 37.62 31.59
C ASN A 586 5.96 37.71 30.08
N LEU A 587 4.72 37.50 29.64
CA LEU A 587 4.30 37.65 28.24
C LEU A 587 4.14 39.14 27.91
N GLY A 588 5.02 39.68 27.07
CA GLY A 588 4.90 41.03 26.51
C GLY A 588 4.56 40.97 25.02
N GLY A 589 3.44 41.59 24.63
CA GLY A 589 3.00 41.73 23.25
C GLY A 589 3.87 42.69 22.44
N VAL A 590 4.03 42.39 21.15
CA VAL A 590 4.79 43.18 20.17
C VAL A 590 3.87 44.23 19.55
N ASN A 591 4.22 45.51 19.70
CA ASN A 591 3.65 46.61 18.91
C ASN A 591 4.44 46.78 17.61
N THR A 592 3.75 46.77 16.47
CA THR A 592 4.29 47.18 15.18
C THR A 592 4.11 48.69 15.02
N THR A 593 5.19 49.43 14.77
CA THR A 593 5.15 50.84 14.36
C THR A 593 5.07 50.95 12.85
N ASP A 594 4.15 51.78 12.36
CA ASP A 594 3.96 52.12 10.94
C ASP A 594 5.15 52.89 10.35
N ASP A 595 5.68 52.41 9.23
CA ASP A 595 6.67 53.13 8.42
C ASP A 595 6.00 54.11 7.44
N VAL A 596 6.46 55.35 7.47
CA VAL A 596 6.04 56.46 6.60
C VAL A 596 6.54 56.23 5.17
N LYS A 597 5.62 56.08 4.21
CA LYS A 597 5.92 55.95 2.77
C LYS A 597 6.35 57.29 2.16
N VAL A 598 7.59 57.38 1.71
CA VAL A 598 8.09 58.49 0.87
C VAL A 598 7.94 58.12 -0.61
N LYS A 599 7.32 59.00 -1.41
CA LYS A 599 7.09 58.78 -2.85
C LYS A 599 8.39 58.94 -3.65
N THR A 600 8.82 57.91 -4.37
CA THR A 600 10.00 57.92 -5.25
C THR A 600 9.59 57.79 -6.74
N ARG A 601 10.36 58.39 -7.67
CA ARG A 601 10.10 58.28 -9.12
C ARG A 601 10.34 56.86 -9.64
N THR A 602 11.19 56.08 -8.97
CA THR A 602 11.43 54.66 -9.23
C THR A 602 10.23 53.79 -8.86
N GLY A 603 9.52 54.11 -7.77
CA GLY A 603 8.29 53.43 -7.39
C GLY A 603 7.17 53.55 -8.44
N ALA A 604 7.09 54.69 -9.14
CA ALA A 604 6.11 54.89 -10.22
C ALA A 604 6.37 53.95 -11.43
N PHE A 605 7.64 53.77 -11.82
CA PHE A 605 8.02 52.84 -12.89
C PHE A 605 7.74 51.39 -12.51
N LEU A 606 8.11 50.98 -11.29
CA LEU A 606 7.83 49.64 -10.76
C LEU A 606 6.34 49.35 -10.69
N THR A 607 5.51 50.35 -10.38
CA THR A 607 4.05 50.20 -10.35
C THR A 607 3.49 49.93 -11.75
N ILE A 608 3.97 50.62 -12.78
CA ILE A 608 3.54 50.40 -14.17
C ILE A 608 3.97 49.01 -14.66
N LEU A 609 5.20 48.60 -14.36
CA LEU A 609 5.70 47.27 -14.71
C LEU A 609 4.91 46.16 -13.99
N SER A 610 4.61 46.35 -12.71
CA SER A 610 3.80 45.42 -11.91
C SER A 610 2.39 45.30 -12.47
N ALA A 611 1.77 46.42 -12.87
CA ALA A 611 0.45 46.42 -13.50
C ALA A 611 0.44 45.64 -14.83
N ALA A 612 1.50 45.78 -15.66
CA ALA A 612 1.62 45.03 -16.90
C ALA A 612 1.78 43.51 -16.68
N ILE A 613 2.57 43.10 -15.68
CA ILE A 613 2.75 41.69 -15.31
C ILE A 613 1.46 41.10 -14.75
N ILE A 614 0.77 41.83 -13.87
CA ILE A 614 -0.54 41.42 -13.33
C ILE A 614 -1.53 41.22 -14.46
N LEU A 615 -1.60 42.14 -15.43
CA LEU A 615 -2.48 42.01 -16.58
C LEU A 615 -2.15 40.78 -17.43
N ALA A 616 -0.87 40.52 -17.71
CA ALA A 616 -0.45 39.38 -18.50
C ALA A 616 -0.80 38.03 -17.84
N PHE A 617 -0.46 37.87 -16.56
CA PHE A 617 -0.75 36.63 -15.83
C PHE A 617 -2.24 36.45 -15.53
N SER A 618 -2.98 37.52 -15.26
CA SER A 618 -4.45 37.43 -15.14
C SER A 618 -5.10 37.02 -16.46
N THR A 619 -4.54 37.45 -17.60
CA THR A 619 -5.01 37.03 -18.93
C THR A 619 -4.70 35.55 -19.20
N MET A 620 -3.51 35.08 -18.82
CA MET A 620 -3.16 33.66 -18.90
C MET A 620 -4.07 32.81 -18.01
N GLU A 621 -4.33 33.24 -16.78
CA GLU A 621 -5.23 32.56 -15.85
C GLU A 621 -6.67 32.53 -16.38
N PHE A 622 -7.12 33.59 -17.05
CA PHE A 622 -8.42 33.61 -17.71
C PHE A 622 -8.52 32.63 -18.87
N ILE A 623 -7.46 32.50 -19.67
CA ILE A 623 -7.37 31.52 -20.76
C ILE A 623 -7.40 30.10 -20.16
N ASP A 624 -6.67 29.86 -19.07
CA ASP A 624 -6.61 28.57 -18.39
C ASP A 624 -7.96 28.18 -17.76
N TYR A 625 -8.62 29.14 -17.11
CA TYR A 625 -9.98 28.99 -16.59
C TYR A 625 -10.99 28.61 -17.69
N ARG A 626 -10.78 29.04 -18.95
CA ARG A 626 -11.64 28.69 -20.08
C ARG A 626 -11.30 27.35 -20.72
N ARG A 627 -10.17 26.74 -20.38
CA ARG A 627 -9.73 25.45 -20.92
C ARG A 627 -10.47 24.30 -20.23
N VAL A 628 -10.80 23.28 -21.01
CA VAL A 628 -11.41 22.04 -20.51
C VAL A 628 -10.32 21.00 -20.40
N TYR A 629 -10.25 20.35 -19.24
CA TYR A 629 -9.32 19.28 -18.93
C TYR A 629 -10.07 17.97 -18.83
N THR A 630 -9.47 16.87 -19.30
CA THR A 630 -10.06 15.54 -19.16
C THR A 630 -9.33 14.78 -18.06
N ASP A 631 -9.95 14.67 -16.89
CA ASP A 631 -9.43 13.92 -15.77
C ASP A 631 -9.78 12.44 -15.92
N THR A 632 -8.77 11.57 -15.79
CA THR A 632 -8.95 10.12 -15.86
C THR A 632 -8.91 9.54 -14.46
N SER A 633 -10.01 8.92 -14.04
CA SER A 633 -10.13 8.23 -12.76
C SER A 633 -10.44 6.76 -12.97
N ILE A 634 -10.01 5.92 -12.03
CA ILE A 634 -10.27 4.48 -12.05
C ILE A 634 -11.26 4.18 -10.94
N VAL A 635 -12.41 3.62 -11.31
CA VAL A 635 -13.50 3.25 -10.40
C VAL A 635 -13.81 1.77 -10.57
N VAL A 636 -14.44 1.14 -9.58
CA VAL A 636 -14.91 -0.25 -9.73
C VAL A 636 -16.16 -0.27 -10.62
N ASP A 637 -16.16 -1.13 -11.62
CA ASP A 637 -17.32 -1.33 -12.48
C ASP A 637 -18.42 -2.10 -11.73
N LYS A 638 -19.54 -1.42 -11.47
CA LYS A 638 -20.71 -1.95 -10.76
C LYS A 638 -21.72 -2.66 -11.67
N SER A 639 -21.51 -2.67 -12.99
CA SER A 639 -22.46 -3.21 -13.99
C SER A 639 -22.43 -4.75 -14.13
N ARG A 640 -22.46 -5.48 -13.00
CA ARG A 640 -22.49 -6.95 -13.03
C ARG A 640 -23.88 -7.46 -13.43
N GLY A 641 -23.92 -8.40 -14.38
CA GLY A 641 -25.15 -9.02 -14.91
C GLY A 641 -25.60 -8.49 -16.27
N GLU A 642 -24.93 -7.46 -16.81
CA GLU A 642 -25.15 -7.01 -18.19
C GLU A 642 -24.58 -8.01 -19.20
N LYS A 643 -25.15 -8.02 -20.40
CA LYS A 643 -24.61 -8.79 -21.53
C LYS A 643 -23.79 -7.87 -22.43
N LEU A 644 -22.75 -8.40 -23.04
CA LEU A 644 -21.92 -7.74 -24.04
C LEU A 644 -22.18 -8.35 -25.41
N THR A 645 -21.98 -7.56 -26.46
CA THR A 645 -22.02 -8.06 -27.83
C THR A 645 -20.60 -8.15 -28.38
N VAL A 646 -20.18 -9.34 -28.80
CA VAL A 646 -18.92 -9.56 -29.51
C VAL A 646 -19.22 -9.56 -31.00
N ASN A 647 -18.60 -8.64 -31.72
CA ASN A 647 -18.70 -8.53 -33.16
C ASN A 647 -17.43 -9.10 -33.79
N MET A 648 -17.57 -10.12 -34.63
CA MET A 648 -16.43 -10.84 -35.20
C MET A 648 -16.59 -11.11 -36.70
N ASN A 649 -15.47 -11.10 -37.41
CA ASN A 649 -15.33 -11.54 -38.80
C ASN A 649 -13.97 -12.25 -38.94
N VAL A 650 -14.01 -13.58 -39.08
CA VAL A 650 -12.82 -14.44 -39.12
C VAL A 650 -12.90 -15.40 -40.29
N THR A 651 -11.85 -15.44 -41.11
CA THR A 651 -11.74 -16.33 -42.27
C THR A 651 -10.78 -17.48 -42.01
N PHE A 652 -11.24 -18.72 -42.25
CA PHE A 652 -10.48 -19.96 -42.20
C PHE A 652 -10.33 -20.54 -43.63
N PRO A 653 -9.17 -20.39 -44.29
CA PRO A 653 -9.03 -20.76 -45.71
C PRO A 653 -9.03 -22.26 -46.00
N ARG A 654 -8.84 -23.13 -45.00
CA ARG A 654 -8.69 -24.60 -45.16
C ARG A 654 -9.61 -25.41 -44.23
N VAL A 655 -10.65 -24.75 -43.73
CA VAL A 655 -11.67 -25.38 -42.87
C VAL A 655 -13.03 -25.19 -43.53
N PRO A 656 -13.70 -26.28 -43.95
CA PRO A 656 -15.05 -26.21 -44.51
C PRO A 656 -16.07 -25.68 -43.49
N CYS A 657 -17.05 -24.90 -43.95
CA CYS A 657 -18.04 -24.28 -43.05
C CYS A 657 -18.90 -25.28 -42.26
N TYR A 658 -19.13 -26.48 -42.81
CA TYR A 658 -19.92 -27.50 -42.13
C TYR A 658 -19.17 -28.15 -40.96
N LEU A 659 -17.82 -28.12 -40.95
CA LEU A 659 -17.00 -28.64 -39.85
C LEU A 659 -16.75 -27.62 -38.75
N LEU A 660 -16.86 -26.33 -39.04
CA LEU A 660 -16.53 -25.27 -38.10
C LEU A 660 -17.71 -24.99 -37.16
N SER A 661 -17.55 -25.26 -35.86
CA SER A 661 -18.49 -24.83 -34.82
C SER A 661 -18.03 -23.54 -34.16
N VAL A 662 -18.99 -22.77 -33.64
CA VAL A 662 -18.73 -21.60 -32.80
C VAL A 662 -19.52 -21.79 -31.53
N ASP A 663 -18.82 -21.96 -30.41
CA ASP A 663 -19.46 -21.98 -29.11
C ASP A 663 -18.81 -21.02 -28.11
N VAL A 664 -19.58 -20.70 -27.07
CA VAL A 664 -19.19 -19.78 -26.01
C VAL A 664 -19.35 -20.49 -24.67
N MET A 665 -18.32 -20.41 -23.85
CA MET A 665 -18.32 -20.92 -22.48
C MET A 665 -17.89 -19.83 -21.52
N ASP A 666 -18.68 -19.60 -20.47
CA ASP A 666 -18.31 -18.68 -19.40
C ASP A 666 -17.92 -19.41 -18.10
N ILE A 667 -17.34 -18.66 -17.15
CA ILE A 667 -16.95 -19.20 -15.83
C ILE A 667 -18.13 -19.66 -14.96
N SER A 668 -19.37 -19.28 -15.30
CA SER A 668 -20.57 -19.76 -14.60
C SER A 668 -20.98 -21.17 -15.06
N GLY A 669 -20.33 -21.69 -16.10
CA GLY A 669 -20.64 -22.97 -16.72
C GLY A 669 -21.79 -22.87 -17.74
N GLU A 670 -22.27 -21.66 -18.05
CA GLU A 670 -23.25 -21.45 -19.11
C GLU A 670 -22.55 -21.64 -20.47
N THR A 671 -23.02 -22.62 -21.25
CA THR A 671 -22.50 -22.89 -22.59
C THR A 671 -23.57 -22.59 -23.64
N GLN A 672 -23.30 -21.65 -24.53
CA GLN A 672 -24.12 -21.43 -25.73
C GLN A 672 -23.47 -22.18 -26.89
N ARG A 673 -24.11 -23.27 -27.35
CA ARG A 673 -23.59 -24.19 -28.37
C ARG A 673 -24.18 -23.92 -29.74
N ASP A 674 -23.35 -24.05 -30.78
CA ASP A 674 -23.72 -23.94 -32.20
C ASP A 674 -24.63 -22.74 -32.50
N LEU A 675 -24.13 -21.54 -32.17
CA LEU A 675 -24.87 -20.29 -32.29
C LEU A 675 -25.18 -19.95 -33.75
N SER A 676 -26.27 -20.47 -34.30
CA SER A 676 -26.66 -20.27 -35.71
C SER A 676 -27.50 -19.01 -35.95
N HIS A 677 -28.15 -18.45 -34.92
CA HIS A 677 -29.18 -17.42 -35.09
C HIS A 677 -28.64 -16.01 -35.36
N ASN A 678 -27.37 -15.73 -35.07
CA ASN A 678 -26.74 -14.40 -35.27
C ASN A 678 -25.34 -14.49 -35.91
N ILE A 679 -24.97 -15.66 -36.45
CA ILE A 679 -23.69 -15.93 -37.10
C ILE A 679 -23.97 -16.46 -38.51
N VAL A 680 -23.32 -15.85 -39.49
CA VAL A 680 -23.36 -16.23 -40.89
C VAL A 680 -22.06 -16.93 -41.25
N LYS A 681 -22.17 -18.16 -41.75
CA LYS A 681 -21.05 -18.91 -42.34
C LYS A 681 -21.17 -18.83 -43.86
N ALA A 682 -20.13 -18.30 -44.51
CA ALA A 682 -20.06 -18.18 -45.96
C ALA A 682 -18.95 -19.10 -46.50
N ARG A 683 -19.31 -20.00 -47.44
CA ARG A 683 -18.35 -20.94 -48.05
C ARG A 683 -17.40 -20.19 -48.98
N LEU A 684 -16.12 -20.56 -48.93
CA LEU A 684 -15.06 -19.95 -49.73
C LEU A 684 -14.45 -21.01 -50.66
N ASP A 685 -14.18 -20.61 -51.91
CA ASP A 685 -13.44 -21.45 -52.84
C ASP A 685 -11.95 -21.57 -52.45
N LYS A 686 -11.20 -22.41 -53.19
CA LYS A 686 -9.75 -22.61 -53.01
C LYS A 686 -8.91 -21.32 -53.13
N LYS A 687 -9.46 -20.26 -53.73
CA LYS A 687 -8.82 -18.94 -53.87
C LYS A 687 -9.28 -17.95 -52.79
N GLY A 688 -10.13 -18.37 -51.86
CA GLY A 688 -10.66 -17.56 -50.77
C GLY A 688 -11.82 -16.63 -51.17
N LYS A 689 -12.45 -16.85 -52.34
CA LYS A 689 -13.59 -16.05 -52.81
C LYS A 689 -14.91 -16.69 -52.34
N PRO A 690 -15.89 -15.90 -51.88
CA PRO A 690 -17.18 -16.44 -51.46
C PRO A 690 -17.94 -17.08 -52.63
N ILE A 691 -18.52 -18.25 -52.37
CA ILE A 691 -19.36 -18.99 -53.32
C ILE A 691 -20.79 -18.39 -53.28
N PRO A 692 -21.41 -18.04 -54.42
CA PRO A 692 -22.79 -17.53 -54.46
C PRO A 692 -23.80 -18.53 -53.87
N ASN A 693 -24.86 -18.05 -53.18
CA ASN A 693 -25.93 -18.85 -52.56
C ASN A 693 -25.46 -19.90 -51.53
N SER A 694 -24.41 -19.61 -50.77
CA SER A 694 -23.76 -20.56 -49.86
C SER A 694 -23.93 -20.25 -48.37
N PHE A 695 -24.89 -19.39 -48.01
CA PHE A 695 -25.09 -18.94 -46.63
C PHE A 695 -25.87 -19.97 -45.79
N SER A 696 -25.34 -20.28 -44.61
CA SER A 696 -25.93 -21.28 -43.69
C SER A 696 -27.36 -20.96 -43.21
N ALA A 697 -27.83 -19.71 -43.32
CA ALA A 697 -29.18 -19.31 -42.96
C ALA A 697 -30.25 -19.72 -44.01
N GLU A 698 -29.86 -19.96 -45.26
CA GLU A 698 -30.78 -20.37 -46.34
C GLU A 698 -30.89 -21.90 -46.45
N LEU A 699 -29.83 -22.65 -46.11
CA LEU A 699 -29.79 -24.13 -46.19
C LEU A 699 -30.77 -24.86 -45.27
N ARG A 700 -31.23 -24.23 -44.18
CA ARG A 700 -32.21 -24.83 -43.26
C ARG A 700 -33.60 -24.89 -43.89
N ASN A 701 -33.95 -23.89 -44.72
CA ASN A 701 -35.24 -23.82 -45.41
C ASN A 701 -35.33 -24.78 -46.62
N ASP A 702 -34.21 -25.14 -47.24
CA ASP A 702 -34.21 -26.06 -48.38
C ASP A 702 -34.28 -27.53 -47.96
N ILE A 703 -33.73 -27.89 -46.78
CA ILE A 703 -33.86 -29.24 -46.18
C ILE A 703 -35.29 -29.46 -45.66
N ASP A 704 -35.90 -28.44 -45.05
CA ASP A 704 -37.31 -28.51 -44.63
C ASP A 704 -38.26 -28.65 -45.85
N LYS A 705 -37.94 -28.01 -46.98
CA LYS A 705 -38.68 -28.20 -48.25
C LYS A 705 -38.50 -29.58 -48.89
N MET A 706 -37.37 -30.25 -48.69
CA MET A 706 -37.15 -31.62 -49.18
C MET A 706 -37.81 -32.68 -48.29
N ASN A 707 -37.96 -32.40 -46.99
CA ASN A 707 -38.65 -33.27 -46.03
C ASN A 707 -40.20 -33.23 -46.16
N GLU A 708 -40.78 -32.19 -46.76
CA GLU A 708 -42.21 -32.18 -47.09
C GLU A 708 -42.56 -33.07 -48.31
N GLN A 709 -41.57 -33.54 -49.08
CA GLN A 709 -41.78 -34.36 -50.27
C GLN A 709 -41.56 -35.87 -50.08
N THR A 710 -41.15 -36.32 -48.89
CA THR A 710 -41.10 -37.76 -48.56
C THR A 710 -42.34 -38.16 -47.76
N SER A 711 -43.21 -38.91 -48.44
CA SER A 711 -44.44 -39.57 -47.98
C SER A 711 -44.48 -39.95 -46.50
N GLY A 712 -45.59 -39.61 -45.82
CA GLY A 712 -45.84 -39.74 -44.37
C GLY A 712 -45.88 -41.15 -43.76
N ASP A 713 -45.17 -42.13 -44.33
CA ASP A 713 -45.03 -43.51 -43.81
C ASP A 713 -43.55 -43.94 -43.62
N TYR A 714 -42.54 -43.08 -43.86
CA TYR A 714 -41.13 -43.43 -43.64
C TYR A 714 -40.70 -43.15 -42.19
N CYS A 715 -40.32 -44.22 -41.48
CA CYS A 715 -39.72 -44.17 -40.13
C CYS A 715 -38.34 -44.86 -40.17
N GLY A 716 -37.28 -44.07 -40.26
CA GLY A 716 -35.92 -44.58 -40.33
C GLY A 716 -35.41 -45.09 -38.97
N SER A 717 -34.60 -46.16 -38.99
CA SER A 717 -33.96 -46.71 -37.78
C SER A 717 -32.90 -45.75 -37.24
N CYS A 718 -32.85 -45.58 -35.92
CA CYS A 718 -31.77 -44.87 -35.23
C CYS A 718 -30.55 -45.77 -34.96
N TYR A 719 -30.50 -46.99 -35.51
CA TYR A 719 -29.40 -47.97 -35.40
C TYR A 719 -28.86 -48.19 -33.97
N GLY A 720 -29.77 -48.22 -33.00
CA GLY A 720 -29.44 -48.39 -31.58
C GLY A 720 -29.00 -47.13 -30.85
N GLY A 721 -28.99 -45.96 -31.49
CA GLY A 721 -28.87 -44.65 -30.84
C GLY A 721 -30.05 -44.34 -29.90
N LEU A 722 -29.95 -43.26 -29.13
CA LEU A 722 -31.04 -42.80 -28.26
C LEU A 722 -32.09 -42.05 -29.09
N GLU A 723 -33.24 -42.68 -29.29
CA GLU A 723 -34.29 -42.21 -30.20
C GLU A 723 -34.83 -40.81 -29.79
N PRO A 724 -35.12 -39.93 -30.77
CA PRO A 724 -35.79 -38.65 -30.52
C PRO A 724 -37.25 -38.86 -30.07
N LYS A 725 -37.91 -37.78 -29.62
CA LYS A 725 -39.32 -37.85 -29.16
C LYS A 725 -40.31 -38.35 -30.24
N SER A 726 -39.93 -38.26 -31.52
CA SER A 726 -40.68 -38.79 -32.67
C SER A 726 -40.53 -40.30 -32.86
N GLY A 727 -39.60 -40.98 -32.15
CA GLY A 727 -39.35 -42.42 -32.24
C GLY A 727 -38.63 -42.89 -33.51
N CYS A 728 -38.48 -42.03 -34.53
CA CYS A 728 -37.85 -42.34 -35.81
C CYS A 728 -36.68 -41.39 -36.07
N CYS A 729 -35.61 -41.89 -36.69
CA CYS A 729 -34.52 -41.09 -37.25
C CYS A 729 -34.61 -41.10 -38.77
N ASN A 730 -35.23 -40.07 -39.33
CA ASN A 730 -35.52 -39.97 -40.75
C ASN A 730 -34.39 -39.30 -41.53
N THR A 731 -33.55 -38.51 -40.87
CA THR A 731 -32.39 -37.86 -41.49
C THR A 731 -31.06 -38.44 -40.99
N CYS A 732 -30.01 -38.31 -41.79
CA CYS A 732 -28.64 -38.67 -41.39
C CYS A 732 -28.22 -37.93 -40.11
N GLU A 733 -28.65 -36.67 -39.98
CA GLU A 733 -28.36 -35.82 -38.82
C GLU A 733 -29.11 -36.29 -37.56
N GLU A 734 -30.33 -36.82 -37.69
CA GLU A 734 -31.07 -37.42 -36.58
C GLU A 734 -30.42 -38.71 -36.10
N VAL A 735 -29.97 -39.59 -37.00
CA VAL A 735 -29.21 -40.80 -36.63
C VAL A 735 -27.92 -40.44 -35.90
N ARG A 736 -27.19 -39.44 -36.42
CA ARG A 736 -25.97 -38.92 -35.78
C ARG A 736 -26.27 -38.37 -34.38
N THR A 737 -27.35 -37.61 -34.24
CA THR A 737 -27.78 -37.03 -32.95
C THR A 737 -28.19 -38.12 -31.96
N ALA A 738 -28.85 -39.19 -32.42
CA ALA A 738 -29.21 -40.33 -31.60
C ALA A 738 -27.98 -41.10 -31.10
N TYR A 739 -26.98 -41.34 -31.96
CA TYR A 739 -25.70 -41.96 -31.56
C TYR A 739 -24.97 -41.11 -30.52
N VAL A 740 -24.91 -39.81 -30.79
CA VAL A 740 -24.33 -38.80 -29.91
C VAL A 740 -24.99 -38.80 -28.52
N ASN A 741 -26.32 -38.79 -28.45
CA ASN A 741 -27.07 -38.76 -27.19
C ASN A 741 -26.83 -40.03 -26.36
N ARG A 742 -26.45 -41.13 -27.01
CA ARG A 742 -26.05 -42.40 -26.38
C ARG A 742 -24.56 -42.48 -26.04
N GLY A 743 -23.76 -41.49 -26.44
CA GLY A 743 -22.31 -41.45 -26.25
C GLY A 743 -21.52 -42.35 -27.21
N TRP A 744 -22.09 -42.69 -28.37
CA TRP A 744 -21.45 -43.50 -29.41
C TRP A 744 -20.77 -42.63 -30.47
N SER A 745 -19.67 -43.12 -31.04
CA SER A 745 -18.94 -42.49 -32.15
C SER A 745 -19.62 -42.75 -33.49
N PHE A 746 -19.56 -41.79 -34.41
CA PHE A 746 -20.22 -41.87 -35.72
C PHE A 746 -19.18 -42.18 -36.82
N THR A 747 -18.77 -43.44 -36.93
CA THR A 747 -17.56 -43.83 -37.67
C THR A 747 -17.79 -44.29 -39.11
N ASN A 748 -18.99 -44.77 -39.46
CA ASN A 748 -19.28 -45.29 -40.80
C ASN A 748 -20.62 -44.77 -41.35
N PRO A 749 -20.64 -43.54 -41.90
CA PRO A 749 -21.85 -42.95 -42.50
C PRO A 749 -22.35 -43.74 -43.71
N ASP A 750 -21.46 -44.43 -44.44
CA ASP A 750 -21.81 -45.19 -45.64
C ASP A 750 -22.64 -46.45 -45.33
N ALA A 751 -22.65 -46.89 -44.07
CA ALA A 751 -23.48 -47.98 -43.57
C ALA A 751 -24.90 -47.55 -43.16
N ILE A 752 -25.19 -46.24 -43.18
CA ILE A 752 -26.46 -45.66 -42.74
C ILE A 752 -27.25 -45.21 -43.97
N GLU A 753 -28.42 -45.81 -44.17
CA GLU A 753 -29.28 -45.57 -45.34
C GLU A 753 -29.60 -44.08 -45.52
N GLN A 754 -29.97 -43.38 -44.44
CA GLN A 754 -30.30 -41.96 -44.42
C GLN A 754 -29.12 -41.08 -44.86
N CYS A 755 -27.89 -41.48 -44.55
CA CYS A 755 -26.69 -40.73 -44.96
C CYS A 755 -26.30 -40.98 -46.41
N LYS A 756 -26.56 -42.20 -46.90
CA LYS A 756 -26.32 -42.59 -48.28
C LYS A 756 -27.35 -41.96 -49.23
N SER A 757 -28.61 -41.88 -48.81
CA SER A 757 -29.69 -41.24 -49.58
C SER A 757 -29.54 -39.71 -49.64
N GLU A 758 -29.04 -39.09 -48.58
CA GLU A 758 -28.77 -37.64 -48.53
C GLU A 758 -27.46 -37.21 -49.23
N GLY A 759 -26.65 -38.16 -49.71
CA GLY A 759 -25.35 -37.90 -50.35
C GLY A 759 -24.34 -37.24 -49.40
N TRP A 760 -24.38 -37.60 -48.11
CA TRP A 760 -23.64 -36.91 -47.05
C TRP A 760 -22.11 -37.02 -47.22
N ALA A 761 -21.61 -38.20 -47.60
CA ALA A 761 -20.18 -38.43 -47.86
C ALA A 761 -19.68 -37.68 -49.10
N ASP A 762 -20.50 -37.57 -50.14
CA ASP A 762 -20.16 -36.85 -51.37
C ASP A 762 -20.09 -35.34 -51.14
N LYS A 763 -21.05 -34.77 -50.37
CA LYS A 763 -21.02 -33.37 -49.94
C LYS A 763 -19.78 -33.01 -49.10
N LEU A 764 -19.29 -33.96 -48.30
CA LEU A 764 -18.06 -33.80 -47.51
C LEU A 764 -16.80 -33.74 -48.39
N ARG A 765 -16.73 -34.61 -49.40
CA ARG A 765 -15.63 -34.69 -50.36
C ARG A 765 -15.59 -33.49 -51.30
N GLU A 766 -16.74 -33.03 -51.77
CA GLU A 766 -16.87 -31.83 -52.61
C GLU A 766 -16.39 -30.56 -51.89
N GLN A 767 -16.57 -30.50 -50.56
CA GLN A 767 -16.19 -29.34 -49.74
C GLN A 767 -14.79 -29.46 -49.11
N ALA A 768 -14.03 -30.52 -49.40
CA ALA A 768 -12.74 -30.78 -48.77
C ALA A 768 -11.65 -29.73 -49.10
N ASP A 769 -11.76 -29.06 -50.25
CA ASP A 769 -10.86 -28.00 -50.70
C ASP A 769 -11.37 -26.57 -50.39
N GLU A 770 -12.47 -26.45 -49.64
CA GLU A 770 -13.12 -25.17 -49.32
C GLU A 770 -12.65 -24.55 -48.00
N GLY A 771 -12.83 -23.23 -47.90
CA GLY A 771 -12.68 -22.46 -46.67
C GLY A 771 -14.01 -21.93 -46.14
N CYS A 772 -13.95 -21.28 -44.98
CA CYS A 772 -15.12 -20.66 -44.36
C CYS A 772 -14.82 -19.25 -43.85
N ASN A 773 -15.71 -18.30 -44.15
CA ASN A 773 -15.78 -17.04 -43.42
C ASN A 773 -16.91 -17.12 -42.39
N VAL A 774 -16.57 -16.84 -41.14
CA VAL A 774 -17.52 -16.71 -40.03
C VAL A 774 -17.64 -15.23 -39.67
N SER A 775 -18.83 -14.67 -39.84
CA SER A 775 -19.12 -13.28 -39.47
C SER A 775 -20.43 -13.17 -38.71
N GLY A 776 -20.48 -12.32 -37.69
CA GLY A 776 -21.70 -12.16 -36.89
C GLY A 776 -21.51 -11.47 -35.56
N ARG A 777 -22.62 -11.37 -34.81
CA ARG A 777 -22.67 -10.76 -33.49
C ARG A 777 -23.12 -11.80 -32.46
N ILE A 778 -22.33 -11.96 -31.41
CA ILE A 778 -22.58 -12.94 -30.35
C ILE A 778 -22.84 -12.22 -29.04
N ARG A 779 -23.94 -12.54 -28.36
CA ARG A 779 -24.27 -11.94 -27.06
C ARG A 779 -23.75 -12.82 -25.92
N VAL A 780 -22.74 -12.32 -25.21
CA VAL A 780 -22.04 -13.02 -24.13
C VAL A 780 -22.32 -12.34 -22.78
N ASN A 781 -22.19 -13.08 -21.68
CA ASN A 781 -22.28 -12.49 -20.35
C ASN A 781 -21.04 -11.61 -20.08
N LYS A 782 -21.19 -10.49 -19.36
CA LYS A 782 -20.08 -9.62 -18.92
C LYS A 782 -19.29 -10.25 -17.76
N VAL A 783 -18.73 -11.43 -18.00
CA VAL A 783 -17.89 -12.21 -17.08
C VAL A 783 -16.73 -12.81 -17.86
N ILE A 784 -15.80 -13.47 -17.17
CA ILE A 784 -14.71 -14.18 -17.83
C ILE A 784 -15.30 -15.29 -18.70
N GLY A 785 -14.85 -15.38 -19.95
CA GLY A 785 -15.35 -16.36 -20.89
C GLY A 785 -14.39 -16.70 -22.02
N ASN A 786 -14.76 -17.69 -22.81
CA ASN A 786 -14.02 -18.20 -23.94
C ASN A 786 -14.98 -18.39 -25.12
N ILE A 787 -14.58 -17.89 -26.29
CA ILE A 787 -15.21 -18.22 -27.57
C ILE A 787 -14.28 -19.20 -28.28
N HIS A 788 -14.80 -20.37 -28.66
CA HIS A 788 -14.02 -21.35 -29.41
C HIS A 788 -14.58 -21.60 -30.81
N LEU A 789 -13.66 -21.66 -31.77
CA LEU A 789 -13.90 -22.04 -33.14
C LEU A 789 -13.12 -23.33 -33.41
N SER A 790 -13.82 -24.46 -33.46
CA SER A 790 -13.21 -25.81 -33.44
C SER A 790 -13.90 -26.77 -34.42
N PRO A 791 -13.28 -27.90 -34.77
CA PRO A 791 -13.89 -28.87 -35.68
C PRO A 791 -14.92 -29.74 -34.94
N GLY A 792 -16.13 -29.82 -35.49
CA GLY A 792 -17.22 -30.64 -34.97
C GLY A 792 -18.05 -29.97 -33.87
N ARG A 793 -19.18 -30.59 -33.49
CA ARG A 793 -19.96 -30.15 -32.32
C ARG A 793 -19.20 -30.55 -31.05
N SER A 794 -19.00 -29.61 -30.15
CA SER A 794 -18.24 -29.82 -28.90
C SER A 794 -18.99 -30.76 -27.94
N PHE A 795 -18.45 -31.97 -27.75
CA PHE A 795 -18.94 -32.95 -26.77
C PHE A 795 -18.04 -32.98 -25.54
N GLN A 796 -18.64 -32.81 -24.36
CA GLN A 796 -18.06 -33.18 -23.08
C GLN A 796 -19.03 -34.13 -22.38
N THR A 797 -18.61 -35.38 -22.21
CA THR A 797 -19.24 -36.32 -21.26
C THR A 797 -18.14 -36.79 -20.31
N SER A 798 -18.36 -36.58 -19.00
CA SER A 798 -17.66 -37.27 -17.90
C SER A 798 -16.13 -37.33 -18.01
N GLY A 799 -15.46 -36.18 -18.11
CA GLY A 799 -14.02 -36.06 -17.79
C GLY A 799 -13.02 -36.65 -18.80
N ARG A 800 -13.44 -37.08 -19.99
CA ARG A 800 -12.53 -37.44 -21.09
C ARG A 800 -13.01 -36.84 -22.41
N ASN A 801 -12.25 -35.90 -22.97
CA ASN A 801 -12.44 -35.40 -24.33
C ASN A 801 -11.99 -36.49 -25.31
N VAL A 802 -12.93 -37.27 -25.84
CA VAL A 802 -12.66 -38.18 -26.96
C VAL A 802 -12.88 -37.40 -28.25
N TYR A 803 -11.80 -37.06 -28.96
CA TYR A 803 -11.91 -36.44 -30.28
C TYR A 803 -12.23 -37.52 -31.32
N ASP A 804 -13.48 -37.60 -31.74
CA ASP A 804 -13.86 -38.22 -33.01
C ASP A 804 -13.47 -37.22 -34.11
N LEU A 805 -12.16 -37.11 -34.38
CA LEU A 805 -11.67 -36.48 -35.59
C LEU A 805 -12.20 -37.36 -36.72
N VAL A 806 -13.30 -36.88 -37.31
CA VAL A 806 -13.97 -37.45 -38.47
C VAL A 806 -12.96 -38.22 -39.34
N PRO A 807 -13.18 -39.53 -39.63
CA PRO A 807 -12.24 -40.36 -40.40
C PRO A 807 -11.74 -39.72 -41.71
N TYR A 808 -12.53 -38.80 -42.29
CA TYR A 808 -12.23 -38.01 -43.48
C TYR A 808 -11.06 -37.01 -43.34
N LEU A 809 -10.59 -36.70 -42.13
CA LEU A 809 -9.39 -35.88 -41.93
C LEU A 809 -8.08 -36.67 -41.99
N LYS A 810 -8.13 -38.01 -42.06
CA LYS A 810 -6.96 -38.86 -41.87
C LYS A 810 -6.21 -39.29 -43.13
N ASP A 811 -6.76 -39.23 -44.35
CA ASP A 811 -6.03 -39.80 -45.50
C ASP A 811 -6.38 -39.33 -46.95
N ASP A 812 -6.91 -38.12 -47.17
CA ASP A 812 -7.31 -37.67 -48.54
C ASP A 812 -6.31 -36.74 -49.26
N GLY A 813 -5.07 -36.60 -48.79
CA GLY A 813 -4.06 -35.73 -49.43
C GLY A 813 -4.28 -34.21 -49.29
N ASN A 814 -5.45 -33.78 -48.81
CA ASN A 814 -5.76 -32.39 -48.46
C ASN A 814 -5.40 -32.08 -47.00
N ARG A 815 -4.49 -31.11 -46.79
CA ARG A 815 -4.04 -30.68 -45.45
C ARG A 815 -5.01 -29.66 -44.87
N HIS A 816 -5.87 -30.11 -43.95
CA HIS A 816 -6.69 -29.22 -43.12
C HIS A 816 -5.87 -28.62 -41.98
N ASP A 817 -5.96 -27.31 -41.79
CA ASP A 817 -5.36 -26.59 -40.65
C ASP A 817 -6.25 -25.40 -40.24
N PHE A 818 -6.13 -24.96 -38.99
CA PHE A 818 -6.90 -23.85 -38.43
C PHE A 818 -6.23 -22.48 -38.65
N SER A 819 -5.42 -22.34 -39.72
CA SER A 819 -4.91 -21.03 -40.09
C SER A 819 -6.07 -20.09 -40.40
N HIS A 820 -5.99 -18.86 -39.91
CA HIS A 820 -7.09 -17.91 -40.04
C HIS A 820 -6.61 -16.46 -40.09
N THR A 821 -7.48 -15.61 -40.61
CA THR A 821 -7.33 -14.14 -40.63
C THR A 821 -8.51 -13.52 -39.90
N ILE A 822 -8.21 -12.70 -38.90
CA ILE A 822 -9.18 -11.92 -38.13
C ILE A 822 -9.32 -10.57 -38.83
N HIS A 823 -10.45 -10.34 -39.48
CA HIS A 823 -10.71 -9.06 -40.16
C HIS A 823 -11.23 -8.01 -39.19
N GLN A 824 -12.10 -8.43 -38.26
CA GLN A 824 -12.68 -7.57 -37.24
C GLN A 824 -12.93 -8.37 -35.97
N PHE A 825 -12.55 -7.83 -34.81
CA PHE A 825 -12.91 -8.40 -33.51
C PHE A 825 -13.07 -7.29 -32.45
N SER A 826 -14.32 -7.00 -32.08
CA SER A 826 -14.64 -5.91 -31.14
C SER A 826 -15.69 -6.29 -30.10
N PHE A 827 -15.63 -5.63 -28.95
CA PHE A 827 -16.65 -5.71 -27.90
C PHE A 827 -17.50 -4.44 -27.92
N GLU A 828 -18.81 -4.63 -27.97
CA GLU A 828 -19.82 -3.58 -28.00
C GLU A 828 -20.70 -3.69 -26.73
N GLY A 829 -21.00 -2.54 -26.12
CA GLY A 829 -21.95 -2.46 -25.00
C GLY A 829 -23.37 -2.19 -25.49
N ASP A 830 -24.38 -2.44 -24.65
CA ASP A 830 -25.79 -2.19 -25.01
C ASP A 830 -26.08 -0.71 -25.33
N ASP A 831 -25.32 0.23 -24.75
CA ASP A 831 -25.40 1.68 -25.03
C ASP A 831 -24.95 2.09 -26.44
N GLU A 832 -24.15 1.27 -27.14
CA GLU A 832 -23.65 1.57 -28.49
C GLU A 832 -24.69 1.31 -29.60
N TYR A 833 -25.87 0.79 -29.26
CA TYR A 833 -27.01 0.67 -30.19
C TYR A 833 -27.77 1.98 -30.40
N ASP A 834 -27.59 2.97 -29.52
CA ASP A 834 -28.16 4.31 -29.67
C ASP A 834 -27.29 5.13 -30.64
N ILE A 835 -27.88 5.55 -31.78
CA ILE A 835 -27.20 6.28 -32.86
C ILE A 835 -26.50 7.55 -32.35
N PHE A 836 -27.11 8.26 -31.40
CA PHE A 836 -26.53 9.50 -30.85
C PHE A 836 -25.37 9.20 -29.91
N LYS A 837 -25.48 8.18 -29.05
CA LYS A 837 -24.39 7.77 -28.16
C LYS A 837 -23.23 7.14 -28.93
N ALA A 838 -23.51 6.40 -29.99
CA ALA A 838 -22.51 5.80 -30.86
C ALA A 838 -21.67 6.85 -31.60
N ALA A 839 -22.28 7.94 -32.07
CA ALA A 839 -21.56 9.04 -32.71
C ALA A 839 -20.59 9.73 -31.74
N SER A 840 -21.05 10.05 -30.52
CA SER A 840 -20.20 10.62 -29.47
C SER A 840 -19.10 9.65 -29.02
N GLY A 841 -19.38 8.36 -28.93
CA GLY A 841 -18.38 7.33 -28.62
C GLY A 841 -17.25 7.25 -29.66
N ARG A 842 -17.57 7.38 -30.95
CA ARG A 842 -16.57 7.38 -32.04
C ARG A 842 -15.68 8.62 -32.02
N GLU A 843 -16.26 9.81 -31.85
CA GLU A 843 -15.50 11.06 -31.76
C GLU A 843 -14.49 11.00 -30.60
N MET A 844 -14.91 10.47 -29.45
CA MET A 844 -14.06 10.38 -28.27
C MET A 844 -12.97 9.29 -28.40
N LYS A 845 -13.25 8.15 -29.05
CA LYS A 845 -12.23 7.16 -29.42
C LYS A 845 -11.11 7.79 -30.26
N GLN A 846 -11.46 8.70 -31.16
CA GLN A 846 -10.49 9.44 -31.97
C GLN A 846 -9.66 10.42 -31.13
N ARG A 847 -10.26 11.14 -30.18
CA ARG A 847 -9.53 12.03 -29.25
C ARG A 847 -8.52 11.27 -28.36
N LEU A 848 -8.80 10.02 -28.01
CA LEU A 848 -7.90 9.17 -27.22
C LEU A 848 -6.90 8.36 -28.07
N GLY A 849 -6.93 8.46 -29.41
CA GLY A 849 -6.06 7.69 -30.29
C GLY A 849 -6.39 6.18 -30.36
N LEU A 850 -7.58 5.77 -29.93
CA LEU A 850 -8.05 4.37 -29.91
C LEU A 850 -8.80 4.00 -31.20
N VAL A 851 -8.14 4.14 -32.35
CA VAL A 851 -8.79 4.06 -33.68
C VAL A 851 -9.00 2.62 -34.17
N HIS A 852 -8.17 1.66 -33.73
CA HIS A 852 -8.20 0.27 -34.17
C HIS A 852 -8.31 -0.71 -32.99
N ASN A 853 -9.00 -1.85 -33.16
CA ASN A 853 -8.97 -2.89 -32.14
C ASN A 853 -7.66 -3.71 -32.26
N PRO A 854 -7.13 -4.25 -31.16
CA PRO A 854 -5.84 -4.95 -31.14
C PRO A 854 -5.74 -6.22 -32.00
N LEU A 855 -6.88 -6.87 -32.32
CA LEU A 855 -6.94 -8.07 -33.14
C LEU A 855 -7.36 -7.81 -34.60
N ASP A 856 -7.70 -6.59 -34.96
CA ASP A 856 -8.12 -6.27 -36.33
C ASP A 856 -6.91 -6.46 -37.27
N GLY A 857 -7.07 -7.32 -38.29
CA GLY A 857 -6.01 -7.67 -39.24
C GLY A 857 -5.03 -8.74 -38.77
N ALA A 858 -5.19 -9.28 -37.55
CA ALA A 858 -4.29 -10.33 -37.04
C ALA A 858 -4.50 -11.66 -37.79
N ALA A 859 -3.42 -12.43 -38.01
CA ALA A 859 -3.50 -13.73 -38.68
C ALA A 859 -2.65 -14.79 -37.97
N GLY A 860 -3.23 -15.98 -37.78
CA GLY A 860 -2.54 -17.17 -37.28
C GLY A 860 -2.30 -18.16 -38.42
N ARG A 861 -1.06 -18.64 -38.60
CA ARG A 861 -0.74 -19.64 -39.64
C ARG A 861 -0.01 -20.84 -39.07
N THR A 862 -0.32 -22.01 -39.59
CA THR A 862 0.31 -23.28 -39.22
C THR A 862 0.26 -24.27 -40.38
N ASN A 863 1.14 -25.26 -40.36
CA ASN A 863 1.14 -26.40 -41.28
C ASN A 863 0.75 -27.71 -40.58
N LYS A 864 0.37 -27.65 -39.30
CA LYS A 864 -0.04 -28.79 -38.47
C LYS A 864 -1.56 -28.79 -38.33
N ALA A 865 -2.21 -29.92 -38.62
CA ALA A 865 -3.65 -30.09 -38.46
C ALA A 865 -4.09 -30.02 -36.97
N GLN A 866 -3.25 -30.56 -36.07
CA GLN A 866 -3.47 -30.54 -34.62
C GLN A 866 -2.82 -29.31 -33.98
N TYR A 867 -3.28 -28.11 -34.34
CA TYR A 867 -2.71 -26.86 -33.81
C TYR A 867 -3.79 -25.99 -33.18
N MET A 868 -3.49 -25.48 -32.00
CA MET A 868 -4.39 -24.66 -31.19
C MET A 868 -3.88 -23.21 -31.18
N PHE A 869 -4.76 -22.29 -31.60
CA PHE A 869 -4.54 -20.85 -31.53
C PHE A 869 -5.27 -20.28 -30.32
N GLN A 870 -4.55 -19.67 -29.38
CA GLN A 870 -5.17 -19.03 -28.21
C GLN A 870 -4.82 -17.55 -28.14
N TYR A 871 -5.86 -16.74 -28.12
CA TYR A 871 -5.81 -15.30 -27.89
C TYR A 871 -6.39 -15.02 -26.51
N PHE A 872 -5.66 -14.28 -25.69
CA PHE A 872 -6.10 -13.83 -24.37
C PHE A 872 -6.28 -12.32 -24.42
N LEU A 873 -7.52 -11.88 -24.20
CA LEU A 873 -7.98 -10.51 -24.34
C LEU A 873 -8.35 -9.97 -22.96
N LYS A 874 -7.79 -8.82 -22.60
CA LYS A 874 -8.21 -8.11 -21.40
C LYS A 874 -9.15 -6.98 -21.76
N VAL A 875 -10.41 -7.07 -21.36
CA VAL A 875 -11.47 -6.14 -21.75
C VAL A 875 -11.73 -5.15 -20.63
N VAL A 876 -11.65 -3.84 -20.92
CA VAL A 876 -11.87 -2.78 -19.93
C VAL A 876 -13.10 -1.96 -20.33
N SER A 877 -13.96 -1.67 -19.35
CA SER A 877 -15.05 -0.73 -19.54
C SER A 877 -14.56 0.70 -19.30
N THR A 878 -14.98 1.60 -20.17
CA THR A 878 -14.60 3.01 -20.09
C THR A 878 -15.84 3.88 -20.20
N GLN A 879 -15.94 4.87 -19.33
CA GLN A 879 -17.03 5.83 -19.26
C GLN A 879 -16.48 7.24 -19.50
N PHE A 880 -17.14 8.00 -20.36
CA PHE A 880 -16.92 9.44 -20.52
C PHE A 880 -18.04 10.21 -19.84
N ARG A 881 -17.67 11.30 -19.16
CA ARG A 881 -18.60 12.30 -18.62
C ARG A 881 -18.27 13.65 -19.23
N THR A 882 -19.19 14.21 -20.00
CA THR A 882 -19.02 15.56 -20.56
C THR A 882 -19.41 16.64 -19.55
N LEU A 883 -18.99 17.88 -19.79
CA LEU A 883 -19.37 19.04 -18.97
C LEU A 883 -20.90 19.24 -18.88
N ASP A 884 -21.64 18.82 -19.90
CA ASP A 884 -23.11 18.89 -19.96
C ASP A 884 -23.80 17.76 -19.14
N GLY A 885 -23.03 16.94 -18.42
CA GLY A 885 -23.53 15.81 -17.64
C GLY A 885 -23.90 14.58 -18.46
N LYS A 886 -23.65 14.57 -19.78
CA LYS A 886 -23.89 13.40 -20.62
C LYS A 886 -22.85 12.33 -20.34
N THR A 887 -23.32 11.10 -20.22
CA THR A 887 -22.48 9.93 -19.96
C THR A 887 -22.52 8.98 -21.15
N VAL A 888 -21.35 8.59 -21.66
CA VAL A 888 -21.21 7.59 -22.73
C VAL A 888 -20.31 6.47 -22.23
N ARG A 889 -20.77 5.22 -22.33
CA ARG A 889 -19.98 4.02 -22.00
C ARG A 889 -19.55 3.32 -23.28
N TYR A 890 -18.32 2.84 -23.28
CA TYR A 890 -17.81 1.97 -24.34
C TYR A 890 -16.88 0.91 -23.73
N ILE A 891 -16.58 -0.11 -24.51
CA ILE A 891 -15.76 -1.23 -24.09
C ILE A 891 -14.59 -1.36 -25.06
N TYR A 892 -13.40 -1.57 -24.51
CA TYR A 892 -12.19 -1.68 -25.32
C TYR A 892 -11.23 -2.74 -24.75
N PRO A 893 -10.70 -3.64 -25.59
CA PRO A 893 -9.65 -4.59 -25.19
C PRO A 893 -8.29 -3.89 -25.06
N THR A 894 -7.63 -4.02 -23.90
CA THR A 894 -6.41 -3.29 -23.50
C THR A 894 -5.13 -4.15 -23.49
N GLY A 895 -5.13 -5.27 -24.19
CA GLY A 895 -3.96 -6.13 -24.33
C GLY A 895 -4.31 -7.47 -24.96
N VAL A 896 -3.35 -8.02 -25.73
CA VAL A 896 -3.44 -9.33 -26.35
C VAL A 896 -2.25 -10.15 -25.90
N HIS A 897 -2.48 -11.23 -25.16
CA HIS A 897 -1.48 -12.27 -24.96
C HIS A 897 -1.81 -13.45 -25.87
N VAL A 898 -0.80 -14.00 -26.55
CA VAL A 898 -1.01 -15.04 -27.54
C VAL A 898 -0.21 -16.27 -27.16
N GLN A 899 -0.88 -17.41 -27.06
CA GLN A 899 -0.27 -18.70 -26.77
C GLN A 899 -0.72 -19.70 -27.84
N HIS A 900 0.25 -20.33 -28.51
CA HIS A 900 -0.02 -21.32 -29.53
C HIS A 900 0.63 -22.64 -29.15
N GLY A 901 0.00 -23.77 -29.50
CA GLY A 901 0.53 -25.07 -29.15
C GLY A 901 -0.14 -26.24 -29.87
N VAL A 902 0.43 -27.43 -29.66
CA VAL A 902 -0.07 -28.71 -30.20
C VAL A 902 -0.82 -29.51 -29.10
N THR A 903 -0.90 -28.96 -27.89
CA THR A 903 -1.51 -29.59 -26.71
C THR A 903 -2.94 -29.10 -26.53
N GLY A 904 -3.93 -29.86 -27.03
CA GLY A 904 -5.36 -29.53 -26.87
C GLY A 904 -6.19 -29.82 -28.12
N VAL A 905 -7.44 -29.33 -28.13
CA VAL A 905 -8.32 -29.36 -29.32
C VAL A 905 -7.71 -28.45 -30.40
N PRO A 906 -7.59 -28.87 -31.67
CA PRO A 906 -7.27 -27.93 -32.75
C PRO A 906 -8.40 -26.91 -32.92
N GLY A 907 -8.06 -25.63 -33.10
CA GLY A 907 -9.06 -24.57 -33.17
C GLY A 907 -8.48 -23.19 -32.89
N ALA A 908 -9.33 -22.16 -33.01
CA ALA A 908 -9.05 -20.80 -32.57
C ALA A 908 -9.88 -20.44 -31.34
N PHE A 909 -9.21 -20.03 -30.27
CA PHE A 909 -9.77 -19.80 -28.94
C PHE A 909 -9.54 -18.34 -28.54
N PHE A 910 -10.62 -17.61 -28.29
CA PHE A 910 -10.60 -16.22 -27.82
C PHE A 910 -11.04 -16.19 -26.36
N ASN A 911 -10.06 -16.23 -25.46
CA ASN A 911 -10.26 -16.08 -24.03
C ASN A 911 -10.37 -14.59 -23.72
N PHE A 912 -11.44 -14.16 -23.06
CA PHE A 912 -11.59 -12.77 -22.64
C PHE A 912 -11.83 -12.67 -21.14
N GLU A 913 -11.11 -11.75 -20.51
CA GLU A 913 -11.22 -11.41 -19.10
C GLU A 913 -11.76 -9.98 -18.97
N ILE A 914 -12.92 -9.83 -18.34
CA ILE A 914 -13.49 -8.51 -18.05
C ILE A 914 -12.79 -7.92 -16.83
N SER A 915 -12.13 -6.78 -17.01
CA SER A 915 -11.51 -6.03 -15.92
C SER A 915 -12.58 -5.48 -14.98
N PRO A 916 -12.42 -5.61 -13.65
CA PRO A 916 -13.32 -4.99 -12.67
C PRO A 916 -13.16 -3.46 -12.60
N ILE A 917 -12.26 -2.90 -13.40
CA ILE A 917 -11.95 -1.48 -13.48
C ILE A 917 -12.82 -0.82 -14.56
N LEU A 918 -13.51 0.23 -14.15
CA LEU A 918 -14.15 1.23 -14.99
C LEU A 918 -13.23 2.45 -15.07
N VAL A 919 -12.69 2.73 -16.24
CA VAL A 919 -11.93 3.96 -16.48
C VAL A 919 -12.94 5.08 -16.75
N VAL A 920 -12.99 6.10 -15.90
CA VAL A 920 -13.89 7.24 -16.05
C VAL A 920 -13.08 8.46 -16.48
N HIS A 921 -13.26 8.90 -17.70
CA HIS A 921 -12.76 10.17 -18.21
C HIS A 921 -13.84 11.24 -17.98
N SER A 922 -13.54 12.21 -17.14
CA SER A 922 -14.46 13.32 -16.86
C SER A 922 -13.89 14.61 -17.40
N ASP A 923 -14.65 15.32 -18.22
CA ASP A 923 -14.32 16.69 -18.56
C ASP A 923 -14.56 17.55 -17.32
N THR A 924 -13.52 18.22 -16.85
CA THR A 924 -13.52 19.12 -15.72
C THR A 924 -13.09 20.51 -16.18
N ARG A 925 -13.58 21.51 -15.45
CA ARG A 925 -13.22 22.90 -15.64
C ARG A 925 -12.92 23.49 -14.27
N GLN A 926 -11.93 24.38 -14.19
CA GLN A 926 -11.63 25.09 -12.96
C GLN A 926 -12.87 25.86 -12.48
N SER A 927 -13.07 25.89 -11.16
CA SER A 927 -14.17 26.65 -10.57
C SER A 927 -13.89 28.15 -10.64
N PHE A 928 -14.95 28.95 -10.67
CA PHE A 928 -14.81 30.41 -10.62
C PHE A 928 -14.12 30.88 -9.33
N ALA A 929 -14.32 30.16 -8.21
CA ALA A 929 -13.65 30.44 -6.95
C ALA A 929 -12.13 30.23 -7.07
N HIS A 930 -11.68 29.16 -7.73
CA HIS A 930 -10.26 28.90 -7.98
C HIS A 930 -9.62 30.01 -8.81
N PHE A 931 -10.29 30.42 -9.90
CA PHE A 931 -9.86 31.55 -10.72
C PHE A 931 -9.72 32.84 -9.89
N LEU A 932 -10.70 33.14 -9.02
CA LEU A 932 -10.66 34.32 -8.16
C LEU A 932 -9.51 34.26 -7.15
N THR A 933 -9.33 33.13 -6.47
CA THR A 933 -8.23 32.96 -5.51
C THR A 933 -6.86 33.04 -6.17
N SER A 934 -6.70 32.45 -7.36
CA SER A 934 -5.46 32.50 -8.13
C SER A 934 -5.15 33.93 -8.62
N THR A 935 -6.16 34.65 -9.11
CA THR A 935 -6.03 36.07 -9.49
C THR A 935 -5.63 36.93 -8.29
N CYS A 936 -6.23 36.73 -7.12
CA CYS A 936 -5.84 37.43 -5.89
C CYS A 936 -4.39 37.10 -5.47
N ALA A 937 -3.96 35.84 -5.62
CA ALA A 937 -2.60 35.42 -5.32
C ALA A 937 -1.57 36.02 -6.31
N ILE A 938 -1.89 36.10 -7.59
CA ILE A 938 -1.07 36.78 -8.61
C ILE A 938 -0.90 38.25 -8.25
N VAL A 939 -1.99 38.95 -7.92
CA VAL A 939 -1.94 40.36 -7.50
C VAL A 939 -1.10 40.53 -6.23
N GLY A 940 -1.35 39.73 -5.19
CA GLY A 940 -0.59 39.80 -3.93
C GLY A 940 0.89 39.46 -4.08
N GLY A 941 1.21 38.43 -4.86
CA GLY A 941 2.57 37.99 -5.13
C GLY A 941 3.39 39.02 -5.89
N VAL A 942 2.84 39.56 -6.99
CA VAL A 942 3.53 40.60 -7.79
C VAL A 942 3.77 41.87 -6.95
N LEU A 943 2.80 42.31 -6.16
CA LEU A 943 2.96 43.47 -5.27
C LEU A 943 4.01 43.25 -4.17
N THR A 944 4.11 42.04 -3.63
CA THR A 944 5.11 41.69 -2.61
C THR A 944 6.51 41.71 -3.21
N VAL A 945 6.71 41.11 -4.39
CA VAL A 945 8.00 41.10 -5.10
C VAL A 945 8.41 42.52 -5.52
N ALA A 946 7.47 43.32 -6.03
CA ALA A 946 7.72 44.72 -6.36
C ALA A 946 8.15 45.54 -5.13
N SER A 947 7.56 45.28 -3.96
CA SER A 947 7.92 45.94 -2.70
C SER A 947 9.32 45.56 -2.22
N ILE A 948 9.72 44.30 -2.38
CA ILE A 948 11.08 43.83 -2.08
C ILE A 948 12.09 44.47 -3.04
N LEU A 949 11.80 44.49 -4.34
CA LEU A 949 12.65 45.12 -5.35
C LEU A 949 12.83 46.62 -5.12
N ASP A 950 11.76 47.34 -4.77
CA ASP A 950 11.84 48.76 -4.42
C ASP A 950 12.71 48.99 -3.17
N SER A 951 12.57 48.12 -2.16
CA SER A 951 13.40 48.16 -0.94
C SER A 951 14.88 47.94 -1.25
N VAL A 952 15.22 46.96 -2.11
CA VAL A 952 16.60 46.69 -2.55
C VAL A 952 17.16 47.84 -3.38
N LEU A 953 16.37 48.39 -4.31
CA LEU A 953 16.76 49.54 -5.13
C LEU A 953 16.97 50.81 -4.29
N PHE A 954 16.15 51.03 -3.26
CA PHE A 954 16.30 52.13 -2.32
C PHE A 954 17.57 52.00 -1.46
N VAL A 955 17.85 50.80 -0.95
CA VAL A 955 19.07 50.53 -0.17
C VAL A 955 20.33 50.67 -1.03
N THR A 956 20.33 50.16 -2.26
CA THR A 956 21.47 50.25 -3.18
C THR A 956 21.74 51.68 -3.66
N THR A 957 20.71 52.47 -3.98
CA THR A 957 20.90 53.90 -4.31
C THR A 957 21.43 54.71 -3.13
N ARG A 958 21.01 54.40 -1.90
CA ARG A 958 21.55 55.03 -0.69
C ARG A 958 22.98 54.61 -0.40
N ALA A 959 23.34 53.34 -0.65
CA ALA A 959 24.72 52.85 -0.53
C ALA A 959 25.65 53.52 -1.56
N LEU A 960 25.23 53.64 -2.82
CA LEU A 960 25.98 54.30 -3.89
C LEU A 960 26.18 55.81 -3.63
N LYS A 961 25.17 56.50 -3.09
CA LYS A 961 25.33 57.90 -2.64
C LYS A 961 26.30 58.06 -1.46
N LYS A 962 26.43 57.04 -0.60
CA LYS A 962 27.35 57.09 0.55
C LYS A 962 28.81 56.84 0.15
N THR A 963 29.05 56.09 -0.92
CA THR A 963 30.40 55.89 -1.51
C THR A 963 30.89 57.05 -2.39
N GLY A 964 30.00 57.95 -2.82
CA GLY A 964 30.35 59.09 -3.70
C GLY A 964 30.78 60.39 -2.99
N VAL A 965 30.81 60.45 -1.66
CA VAL A 965 31.04 61.70 -0.89
C VAL A 965 32.44 61.80 -0.25
N ASN A 966 33.35 60.85 -0.50
CA ASN A 966 34.72 60.89 0.04
C ASN A 966 35.84 61.15 -0.97
N HIS A 967 35.54 61.72 -2.14
CA HIS A 967 36.61 62.22 -3.01
C HIS A 967 36.27 63.62 -3.58
N VAL A 968 37.25 64.51 -3.46
CA VAL A 968 37.37 65.87 -4.02
C VAL A 968 36.91 67.01 -3.09
N ASN A 969 37.81 67.38 -2.19
CA ASN A 969 38.02 68.77 -1.76
C ASN A 969 39.23 69.30 -2.54
N GLY A 970 39.10 70.47 -3.18
CA GLY A 970 40.25 71.17 -3.76
C GLY A 970 39.88 72.29 -4.73
N ASN A 971 39.72 73.50 -4.16
CA ASN A 971 39.86 74.83 -4.80
C ASN A 971 38.80 75.24 -5.84
N SER A 972 38.33 76.48 -5.97
CA SER A 972 38.36 77.73 -5.20
C SER A 972 37.68 78.77 -6.11
N VAL A 973 37.10 79.84 -5.53
CA VAL A 973 36.63 81.08 -6.20
C VAL A 973 35.28 80.94 -6.93
N GLY A 974 34.24 81.76 -6.74
CA GLY A 974 34.03 82.99 -5.97
C GLY A 974 32.71 83.64 -6.43
N TYR A 975 32.10 84.48 -5.56
CA TYR A 975 31.10 85.55 -5.82
C TYR A 975 29.84 85.27 -6.67
N GLY A 976 28.61 85.66 -6.35
CA GLY A 976 27.93 86.47 -5.33
C GLY A 976 26.43 86.10 -5.42
N GLY A 977 25.50 86.46 -4.53
CA GLY A 977 25.29 87.73 -3.84
C GLY A 977 23.94 88.32 -4.29
N GLY A 978 22.90 88.17 -3.45
CA GLY A 978 21.64 88.96 -3.46
C GLY A 978 20.39 88.17 -3.94
N LYS A 979 19.43 87.79 -3.08
CA LYS A 979 18.39 88.54 -2.31
C LYS A 979 17.16 88.98 -3.14
N LEU A 980 15.99 88.65 -2.55
CA LEU A 980 14.62 89.21 -2.72
C LEU A 980 13.90 88.79 -4.02
N MET A 981 12.68 88.25 -4.02
CA MET A 981 11.57 88.18 -3.06
C MET A 981 11.05 86.75 -2.87
#